data_AF-A0A2A7MWY8-F1
#
_entry.id   AF-A0A2A7MWY8-F1
#
_cell.length_a   1.000
_cell.length_b   1.000
_cell.length_c   1.000
_cell.angle_alpha   90.00
_cell.angle_beta   90.00
_cell.angle_gamma   90.00
#
_symmetry.space_group_name_H-M   'P 1'
#
loop_
_entity.id
_entity.type
_entity.pdbx_description
1 polymer ?
#
loop_
_entity_poly.entity_id
_entity_poly.type
_entity_poly.pdbx_seq_one_letter_code
_entity_poly.pdbx_strand_id
1 'polypeptide(L)'
;MFVAVGERREIFGQTFPSTKWYPDPFGPSTSLAVVLLAGLRVLDLCDGEADAVTRLFADLGAEVIKVQPPGGSASRRRLPAVAGVSVPFTLDNANKRGCVLDPGADRDRLLALAADADIVVDDGLAAAFGTSCAELWRRHPHLVAMAVSDFGVDGPRASWCGTDAVFYALSTALSRSGPTFGRPVLPPIGIASATAAGQAAWAALAAYFHRLRYGTGDYIDFSRFEAVVQSLDPPFGSEGQAAVGRKPTDELWRGRPRNQQIYPIFGCRDGHVRVCLLSPRQWRGMRAWLGEPEQFRDPKFDTIAARYAASREINAAIAELFADRRMDELVAEGQSRGVPIAAVLSPAETLNSNHFRSVGALTETAIAPGVDVTVPVGAFVVDGRHRGLIQPLSEGGEPAWRTPRLDVSTAATSGGRPFHGLRILDLGVIVAGGELGRLFADLGAEVVKVESAAYPDGLRQTPPGQVMSRSWALTHRNEYGLGLDLRNPEGAEIFARLVAEADAVFANFRPGTLASLGFSYERLRELNPRIVLAESSAFGASGPWSERMGYGPLVRATTGITKLWTSDDASGSESGFFDATTIFPDHVAARVTALAALAALIGRERSGTGAHVHISQAEVAVNQLAARYVTDAAQAAGLTVADDATVHGVFACAGDDEWCVISLRSAEDRRALADVIGASELPVDRAGLIEAVEPWTSTREKDAVAEALQRAGVPAAPMNRAIDVLADPVLRHRKLFTDMTHPLFDHPIPAETRPARYAHIPQAETRPAPMPGEHTREICQKLLALDSAEIDRLTAAGAVFTAREPAAESDAAAGAKP
;
A
#
# COMPACT_ATOMS: atom_id res chain seq x y z
N MET A 1 19.82 -44.02 44.84
CA MET A 1 20.97 -44.73 45.43
C MET A 1 22.04 -43.69 45.69
N PHE A 2 22.58 -43.67 46.91
CA PHE A 2 23.31 -42.58 47.55
C PHE A 2 24.80 -42.51 47.14
N VAL A 3 25.35 -41.29 47.22
CA VAL A 3 26.75 -40.90 47.58
C VAL A 3 27.87 -41.09 46.53
N ALA A 4 28.53 -39.99 46.15
CA ALA A 4 29.85 -39.62 46.69
C ALA A 4 30.32 -38.22 46.26
N VAL A 5 30.73 -37.45 47.25
CA VAL A 5 31.35 -36.12 47.20
C VAL A 5 32.84 -36.28 47.55
N GLY A 6 33.72 -35.48 46.92
CA GLY A 6 35.12 -35.28 47.29
C GLY A 6 36.00 -35.14 46.05
N GLU A 7 36.97 -34.23 45.89
CA GLU A 7 37.61 -33.24 46.76
C GLU A 7 38.28 -32.18 45.85
N ARG A 8 38.55 -30.99 46.40
CA ARG A 8 39.27 -29.88 45.74
C ARG A 8 40.78 -30.13 45.70
N ARG A 9 41.45 -29.72 44.61
CA ARG A 9 42.84 -29.17 44.62
C ARG A 9 43.05 -28.16 43.48
N GLU A 10 42.94 -26.90 43.88
CA GLU A 10 43.74 -25.71 43.57
C GLU A 10 44.79 -25.62 42.42
N ILE A 11 44.63 -24.52 41.65
CA ILE A 11 45.61 -23.57 41.04
C ILE A 11 46.29 -23.93 39.68
N PHE A 12 45.86 -23.27 38.58
CA PHE A 12 46.52 -22.12 37.91
C PHE A 12 45.75 -21.76 36.62
N GLY A 13 45.74 -20.46 36.29
CA GLY A 13 44.76 -19.82 35.44
C GLY A 13 44.83 -20.11 33.94
N GLN A 14 43.70 -19.91 33.28
CA GLN A 14 43.56 -19.26 31.98
C GLN A 14 42.07 -19.02 31.71
N THR A 15 41.76 -17.79 31.33
CA THR A 15 40.45 -17.31 30.89
C THR A 15 39.91 -18.14 29.72
N PHE A 16 38.70 -18.70 29.87
CA PHE A 16 37.92 -19.24 28.75
C PHE A 16 36.93 -18.17 28.26
N PRO A 17 36.91 -17.80 26.97
CA PRO A 17 35.87 -16.96 26.41
C PRO A 17 34.58 -17.76 26.23
N SER A 18 33.45 -17.07 26.44
CA SER A 18 32.10 -17.55 26.23
C SER A 18 31.83 -17.86 24.75
N THR A 19 31.69 -19.13 24.41
CA THR A 19 31.18 -19.55 23.11
C THR A 19 29.67 -19.32 23.06
N LYS A 20 29.29 -18.19 22.46
CA LYS A 20 27.94 -17.95 21.95
C LYS A 20 27.62 -18.99 20.87
N TRP A 21 26.45 -19.61 20.99
CA TRP A 21 25.79 -20.30 19.89
C TRP A 21 25.40 -19.27 18.81
N TYR A 22 26.19 -19.17 17.75
CA TYR A 22 25.75 -18.61 16.47
C TYR A 22 25.72 -19.77 15.47
N PRO A 23 24.59 -20.04 14.79
CA PRO A 23 24.67 -20.80 13.55
C PRO A 23 25.43 -19.94 12.53
N ASP A 24 26.41 -20.59 11.90
CA ASP A 24 27.17 -20.11 10.75
C ASP A 24 26.22 -19.52 9.68
N PRO A 25 26.31 -18.21 9.33
CA PRO A 25 25.47 -17.62 8.29
C PRO A 25 25.83 -18.06 6.87
N PHE A 26 26.88 -18.86 6.68
CA PHE A 26 27.36 -19.29 5.37
C PHE A 26 27.70 -20.79 5.32
N GLY A 27 26.71 -21.64 5.59
CA GLY A 27 26.78 -23.06 5.26
C GLY A 27 27.03 -23.26 3.74
N PRO A 28 27.82 -24.28 3.33
CA PRO A 28 28.23 -24.45 1.94
C PRO A 28 27.11 -25.14 1.13
N SER A 29 26.14 -24.35 0.67
CA SER A 29 25.22 -24.64 -0.44
C SER A 29 24.36 -23.39 -0.71
N THR A 30 25.00 -22.23 -0.85
CA THR A 30 24.32 -20.99 -1.25
C THR A 30 24.15 -20.98 -2.76
N SER A 31 22.97 -21.37 -3.23
CA SER A 31 22.39 -20.72 -4.41
C SER A 31 22.56 -19.21 -4.19
N LEU A 32 23.32 -18.52 -5.06
CA LEU A 32 23.44 -17.07 -5.04
C LEU A 32 22.02 -16.50 -4.95
N ALA A 33 21.71 -15.83 -3.85
CA ALA A 33 20.38 -15.30 -3.63
C ALA A 33 20.05 -14.33 -4.78
N VAL A 34 18.89 -14.48 -5.41
CA VAL A 34 18.51 -13.61 -6.53
C VAL A 34 18.43 -12.18 -6.01
N VAL A 35 19.28 -11.31 -6.56
CA VAL A 35 19.22 -9.87 -6.36
C VAL A 35 18.39 -9.33 -7.52
N LEU A 36 17.16 -8.90 -7.24
CA LEU A 36 16.17 -8.63 -8.29
C LEU A 36 16.64 -7.52 -9.24
N LEU A 37 17.03 -6.36 -8.70
CA LEU A 37 17.43 -5.18 -9.48
C LEU A 37 18.95 -5.01 -9.66
N ALA A 38 19.74 -6.08 -9.57
CA ALA A 38 21.18 -5.95 -9.78
C ALA A 38 21.50 -5.33 -11.16
N GLY A 39 22.49 -4.44 -11.22
CA GLY A 39 22.85 -3.74 -12.47
C GLY A 39 21.89 -2.62 -12.91
N LEU A 40 20.81 -2.36 -12.17
CA LEU A 40 20.03 -1.13 -12.31
C LEU A 40 20.77 0.01 -11.60
N ARG A 41 21.07 1.09 -12.33
CA ARG A 41 21.75 2.28 -11.82
C ARG A 41 20.76 3.43 -11.65
N VAL A 42 20.59 3.91 -10.42
CA VAL A 42 19.66 4.99 -10.08
C VAL A 42 20.43 6.20 -9.54
N LEU A 43 20.29 7.33 -10.20
CA LEU A 43 20.80 8.61 -9.70
C LEU A 43 19.69 9.31 -8.93
N ASP A 44 19.95 9.53 -7.65
CA ASP A 44 19.04 10.13 -6.68
C ASP A 44 19.46 11.58 -6.44
N LEU A 45 18.63 12.50 -6.89
CA LEU A 45 18.76 13.95 -6.71
C LEU A 45 17.71 14.48 -5.72
N CYS A 46 17.04 13.62 -4.97
CA CYS A 46 15.97 13.98 -4.06
C CYS A 46 16.49 14.52 -2.71
N ASP A 47 15.61 15.21 -1.99
CA ASP A 47 15.80 15.61 -0.60
C ASP A 47 14.48 15.56 0.18
N GLY A 48 14.48 14.93 1.36
CA GLY A 48 13.29 14.88 2.22
C GLY A 48 12.33 13.76 1.81
N GLU A 49 11.06 14.07 1.55
CA GLU A 49 10.02 13.04 1.36
C GLU A 49 10.23 12.17 0.11
N ALA A 50 10.91 12.70 -0.91
CA ALA A 50 11.18 11.97 -2.13
C ALA A 50 12.35 10.98 -1.99
N ASP A 51 13.15 11.05 -0.91
CA ASP A 51 14.24 10.10 -0.64
C ASP A 51 13.74 8.65 -0.58
N ALA A 52 12.53 8.44 -0.07
CA ALA A 52 11.94 7.11 0.05
C ALA A 52 11.71 6.42 -1.31
N VAL A 53 11.63 7.16 -2.42
CA VAL A 53 11.39 6.59 -3.77
C VAL A 53 12.52 5.67 -4.18
N THR A 54 13.75 6.19 -4.18
CA THR A 54 14.94 5.47 -4.65
C THR A 54 15.42 4.43 -3.64
N ARG A 55 15.02 4.59 -2.37
CA ARG A 55 15.24 3.60 -1.32
C ARG A 55 14.64 2.24 -1.64
N LEU A 56 13.43 2.23 -2.19
CA LEU A 56 12.75 0.99 -2.57
C LEU A 56 13.53 0.22 -3.65
N PHE A 57 14.22 0.91 -4.56
CA PHE A 57 15.11 0.26 -5.53
C PHE A 57 16.38 -0.28 -4.88
N ALA A 58 16.98 0.47 -3.94
CA ALA A 58 18.16 0.02 -3.20
C ALA A 58 17.86 -1.26 -2.40
N ASP A 59 16.69 -1.34 -1.76
CA ASP A 59 16.24 -2.54 -1.02
C ASP A 59 16.11 -3.79 -1.89
N LEU A 60 15.75 -3.60 -3.17
CA LEU A 60 15.65 -4.65 -4.17
C LEU A 60 16.97 -4.92 -4.91
N GLY A 61 18.05 -4.21 -4.54
CA GLY A 61 19.42 -4.45 -4.96
C GLY A 61 19.94 -3.58 -6.11
N ALA A 62 19.30 -2.46 -6.42
CA ALA A 62 19.82 -1.48 -7.36
C ALA A 62 21.04 -0.73 -6.79
N GLU A 63 21.96 -0.29 -7.65
CA GLU A 63 23.01 0.66 -7.26
C GLU A 63 22.42 2.08 -7.28
N VAL A 64 22.30 2.69 -6.11
CA VAL A 64 21.74 4.04 -5.95
C VAL A 64 22.81 5.02 -5.49
N ILE A 65 23.08 6.05 -6.29
CA ILE A 65 23.96 7.16 -5.93
C ILE A 65 23.09 8.36 -5.54
N LYS A 66 23.19 8.78 -4.28
CA LYS A 66 22.57 10.02 -3.78
C LYS A 66 23.54 11.18 -3.91
N VAL A 67 23.16 12.18 -4.70
CA VAL A 67 23.89 13.44 -4.80
C VAL A 67 23.49 14.34 -3.65
N GLN A 68 24.49 14.95 -3.01
CA GLN A 68 24.31 15.90 -1.93
C GLN A 68 25.10 17.18 -2.23
N PRO A 69 24.58 18.37 -1.90
CA PRO A 69 25.36 19.59 -1.99
C PRO A 69 26.46 19.63 -0.91
N PRO A 70 27.45 20.55 -1.03
CA PRO A 70 28.38 20.83 0.06
C PRO A 70 27.62 21.16 1.36
N GLY A 71 27.95 20.47 2.45
CA GLY A 71 27.21 20.57 3.72
C GLY A 71 26.09 19.53 3.91
N GLY A 72 25.85 18.68 2.90
CA GLY A 72 24.90 17.57 2.94
C GLY A 72 23.44 17.98 2.66
N SER A 73 22.59 16.99 2.42
CA SER A 73 21.14 17.19 2.21
C SER A 73 20.46 17.87 3.40
N ALA A 74 19.43 18.68 3.14
CA ALA A 74 18.68 19.36 4.19
C ALA A 74 17.92 18.37 5.08
N SER A 75 17.45 17.25 4.51
CA SER A 75 16.83 16.14 5.21
C SER A 75 17.64 15.58 6.38
N ARG A 76 18.97 15.75 6.42
CA ARG A 76 19.80 15.36 7.58
C ARG A 76 19.38 16.03 8.88
N ARG A 77 18.72 17.18 8.79
CA ARG A 77 18.21 17.96 9.94
C ARG A 77 16.69 17.79 10.13
N ARG A 78 16.06 16.92 9.35
CA ARG A 78 14.62 16.68 9.41
C ARG A 78 14.26 15.96 10.70
N LEU A 79 13.27 16.49 11.41
CA LEU A 79 12.71 15.86 12.60
C LEU A 79 11.66 14.81 12.20
N PRO A 80 11.43 13.80 13.04
CA PRO A 80 12.04 13.60 14.36
C PRO A 80 13.49 13.07 14.32
N ALA A 81 14.23 13.29 15.40
CA ALA A 81 15.62 12.87 15.55
C ALA A 81 15.87 12.12 16.86
N VAL A 82 16.71 11.08 16.82
CA VAL A 82 17.16 10.32 18.00
C VAL A 82 18.64 10.62 18.20
N ALA A 83 19.03 11.00 19.42
CA ALA A 83 20.41 11.38 19.73
C ALA A 83 21.01 12.43 18.76
N GLY A 84 20.17 13.35 18.27
CA GLY A 84 20.58 14.42 17.33
C GLY A 84 20.69 13.99 15.86
N VAL A 85 20.37 12.74 15.51
CA VAL A 85 20.40 12.23 14.13
C VAL A 85 18.97 12.06 13.61
N SER A 86 18.70 12.59 12.42
CA SER A 86 17.40 12.47 11.75
C SER A 86 17.05 11.01 11.47
N VAL A 87 15.91 10.57 12.02
CA VAL A 87 15.38 9.22 11.78
C VAL A 87 14.91 9.08 10.33
N PRO A 88 14.07 9.99 9.78
CA PRO A 88 13.65 9.91 8.37
C PRO A 88 14.84 9.82 7.41
N PHE A 89 15.85 10.70 7.55
CA PHE A 89 17.03 10.65 6.68
C PHE A 89 17.75 9.30 6.71
N THR A 90 17.93 8.74 7.92
CA THR A 90 18.63 7.47 8.12
C THR A 90 17.88 6.33 7.45
N LEU A 91 16.56 6.28 7.60
CA LEU A 91 15.72 5.24 7.02
C LEU A 91 15.57 5.41 5.51
N ASP A 92 15.24 6.60 5.03
CA ASP A 92 14.95 6.85 3.61
C ASP A 92 16.21 6.84 2.74
N ASN A 93 17.42 6.89 3.32
CA ASN A 93 18.68 6.87 2.58
C ASN A 93 19.57 5.65 2.84
N ALA A 94 19.14 4.71 3.67
CA ALA A 94 19.90 3.47 3.85
C ALA A 94 19.99 2.66 2.54
N ASN A 95 21.02 1.82 2.45
CA ASN A 95 21.47 1.08 1.26
C ASN A 95 21.95 1.93 0.07
N LYS A 96 21.78 3.26 0.09
CA LYS A 96 22.32 4.15 -0.95
C LYS A 96 23.81 4.46 -0.71
N ARG A 97 24.44 5.08 -1.70
CA ARG A 97 25.78 5.65 -1.61
C ARG A 97 25.76 7.15 -1.85
N GLY A 98 26.19 7.91 -0.86
CA GLY A 98 26.28 9.36 -0.92
C GLY A 98 27.50 9.82 -1.70
N CYS A 99 27.33 10.85 -2.53
CA CYS A 99 28.43 11.64 -3.09
C CYS A 99 28.12 13.13 -2.95
N VAL A 100 29.16 13.93 -2.71
CA VAL A 100 29.03 15.39 -2.66
C VAL A 100 29.39 15.97 -4.02
N LEU A 101 28.50 16.76 -4.60
CA LEU A 101 28.73 17.53 -5.81
C LEU A 101 28.35 18.99 -5.55
N ASP A 102 29.24 19.92 -5.87
CA ASP A 102 29.00 21.36 -5.78
C ASP A 102 28.24 21.86 -7.04
N PRO A 103 27.02 22.40 -6.91
CA PRO A 103 26.29 22.97 -8.05
C PRO A 103 27.06 24.04 -8.83
N GLY A 104 27.97 24.77 -8.16
CA GLY A 104 28.81 25.80 -8.78
C GLY A 104 30.02 25.28 -9.55
N ALA A 105 30.44 24.03 -9.37
CA ALA A 105 31.68 23.49 -9.93
C ALA A 105 31.55 22.11 -10.62
N ASP A 106 30.60 21.28 -10.21
CA ASP A 106 30.53 19.86 -10.56
C ASP A 106 29.41 19.52 -11.57
N ARG A 107 28.90 20.51 -12.31
CA ARG A 107 27.85 20.31 -13.33
C ARG A 107 28.18 19.19 -14.31
N ASP A 108 29.40 19.17 -14.86
CA ASP A 108 29.78 18.16 -15.85
C ASP A 108 29.87 16.75 -15.25
N ARG A 109 30.18 16.63 -13.96
CA ARG A 109 30.19 15.34 -13.24
C ARG A 109 28.77 14.83 -13.01
N LEU A 110 27.83 15.71 -12.67
CA LEU A 110 26.41 15.35 -12.60
C LEU A 110 25.91 14.84 -13.95
N LEU A 111 26.21 15.57 -15.04
CA LEU A 111 25.82 15.17 -16.39
C LEU A 111 26.44 13.82 -16.80
N ALA A 112 27.69 13.55 -16.41
CA ALA A 112 28.34 12.27 -16.65
C ALA A 112 27.66 11.12 -15.87
N LEU A 113 27.34 11.32 -14.59
CA LEU A 113 26.57 10.34 -13.82
C LEU A 113 25.22 10.03 -14.46
N ALA A 114 24.48 11.07 -14.87
CA ALA A 114 23.17 10.95 -15.50
C ALA A 114 23.24 10.26 -16.86
N ALA A 115 24.32 10.45 -17.63
CA ALA A 115 24.53 9.80 -18.92
C ALA A 115 24.65 8.27 -18.82
N ASP A 116 25.16 7.78 -17.69
CA ASP A 116 25.38 6.36 -17.42
C ASP A 116 24.31 5.72 -16.51
N ALA A 117 23.37 6.53 -16.02
CA ALA A 117 22.25 6.10 -15.19
C ALA A 117 21.16 5.43 -16.03
N ASP A 118 20.37 4.58 -15.38
CA ASP A 118 19.16 4.02 -15.96
C ASP A 118 17.92 4.82 -15.60
N ILE A 119 17.89 5.30 -14.35
CA ILE A 119 16.82 6.12 -13.79
C ILE A 119 17.46 7.34 -13.11
N VAL A 120 16.89 8.52 -13.32
CA VAL A 120 17.13 9.73 -12.51
C VAL A 120 15.82 10.09 -11.82
N VAL A 121 15.87 10.31 -10.51
CA VAL A 121 14.75 10.87 -9.74
C VAL A 121 15.21 12.19 -9.14
N ASP A 122 14.44 13.25 -9.39
CA ASP A 122 14.75 14.62 -8.98
C ASP A 122 13.50 15.30 -8.44
N ASP A 123 13.64 16.02 -7.33
CA ASP A 123 12.60 16.89 -6.76
C ASP A 123 13.00 18.37 -6.79
N GLY A 124 14.11 18.71 -7.46
CA GLY A 124 14.50 20.09 -7.75
C GLY A 124 16.01 20.37 -7.71
N LEU A 125 16.83 19.46 -7.18
CA LEU A 125 18.28 19.67 -7.09
C LEU A 125 18.94 19.84 -8.47
N ALA A 126 18.44 19.18 -9.52
CA ALA A 126 18.97 19.34 -10.87
C ALA A 126 18.98 20.81 -11.35
N ALA A 127 18.00 21.61 -10.92
CA ALA A 127 17.90 23.03 -11.25
C ALA A 127 19.10 23.83 -10.73
N ALA A 128 19.64 23.47 -9.56
CA ALA A 128 20.82 24.12 -8.99
C ALA A 128 22.07 23.92 -9.87
N PHE A 129 22.14 22.84 -10.64
CA PHE A 129 23.20 22.55 -11.61
C PHE A 129 22.89 23.12 -13.02
N GLY A 130 21.83 23.91 -13.19
CA GLY A 130 21.45 24.48 -14.48
C GLY A 130 21.02 23.41 -15.50
N THR A 131 20.23 22.44 -15.05
CA THR A 131 19.59 21.40 -15.87
C THR A 131 18.24 20.99 -15.25
N SER A 132 17.52 20.05 -15.87
CA SER A 132 16.27 19.47 -15.38
C SER A 132 16.14 18.01 -15.81
N CYS A 133 15.26 17.22 -15.15
CA CYS A 133 14.94 15.87 -15.61
C CYS A 133 14.51 15.82 -17.08
N ALA A 134 13.70 16.78 -17.52
CA ALA A 134 13.27 16.87 -18.92
C ALA A 134 14.43 17.10 -19.90
N GLU A 135 15.44 17.91 -19.51
CA GLU A 135 16.66 18.12 -20.31
C GLU A 135 17.59 16.91 -20.30
N LEU A 136 17.77 16.27 -19.13
CA LEU A 136 18.56 15.05 -19.00
C LEU A 136 18.00 13.93 -19.90
N TRP A 137 16.69 13.72 -19.88
CA TRP A 137 16.01 12.76 -20.75
C TRP A 137 16.16 13.09 -22.24
N ARG A 138 15.98 14.36 -22.63
CA ARG A 138 16.19 14.80 -24.03
C ARG A 138 17.62 14.56 -24.51
N ARG A 139 18.61 14.69 -23.62
CA ARG A 139 20.03 14.44 -23.91
C ARG A 139 20.37 12.96 -23.94
N HIS A 140 19.70 12.15 -23.12
CA HIS A 140 19.94 10.71 -22.96
C HIS A 140 18.63 9.93 -23.18
N PRO A 141 18.25 9.60 -24.43
CA PRO A 141 16.95 9.00 -24.74
C PRO A 141 16.67 7.64 -24.10
N HIS A 142 17.68 6.98 -23.56
CA HIS A 142 17.54 5.73 -22.80
C HIS A 142 17.11 5.95 -21.34
N LEU A 143 17.23 7.18 -20.83
CA LEU A 143 17.06 7.48 -19.42
C LEU A 143 15.59 7.50 -19.05
N VAL A 144 15.23 6.90 -17.93
CA VAL A 144 13.95 7.19 -17.27
C VAL A 144 14.18 8.36 -16.32
N ALA A 145 13.65 9.54 -16.65
CA ALA A 145 13.83 10.73 -15.82
C ALA A 145 12.50 11.12 -15.17
N MET A 146 12.45 11.07 -13.85
CA MET A 146 11.27 11.41 -13.06
C MET A 146 11.50 12.75 -12.35
N ALA A 147 10.63 13.72 -12.62
CA ALA A 147 10.49 14.92 -11.81
C ALA A 147 9.36 14.68 -10.79
N VAL A 148 9.69 14.77 -9.50
CA VAL A 148 8.74 14.62 -8.38
C VAL A 148 8.36 16.00 -7.88
N SER A 149 7.07 16.32 -7.87
CA SER A 149 6.56 17.52 -7.21
C SER A 149 5.22 17.26 -6.51
N ASP A 150 4.76 18.23 -5.72
CA ASP A 150 3.52 18.05 -4.95
C ASP A 150 2.27 18.00 -5.85
N PHE A 151 2.22 18.84 -6.90
CA PHE A 151 1.03 19.04 -7.73
C PHE A 151 1.28 18.91 -9.25
N GLY A 152 2.47 18.46 -9.66
CA GLY A 152 2.93 18.47 -11.05
C GLY A 152 3.88 19.64 -11.34
N VAL A 153 4.70 19.52 -12.38
CA VAL A 153 5.69 20.57 -12.73
C VAL A 153 5.06 21.79 -13.41
N ASP A 154 3.80 21.68 -13.83
CA ASP A 154 3.02 22.71 -14.51
C ASP A 154 1.54 22.68 -14.05
N GLY A 155 0.79 23.72 -14.43
CA GLY A 155 -0.66 23.76 -14.25
C GLY A 155 -1.14 24.42 -12.95
N PRO A 156 -2.44 24.26 -12.63
CA PRO A 156 -3.02 24.81 -11.40
C PRO A 156 -2.27 24.30 -10.17
N ARG A 157 -2.06 25.17 -9.18
CA ARG A 157 -1.44 24.80 -7.89
C ARG A 157 0.00 24.24 -7.99
N ALA A 158 0.69 24.32 -9.13
CA ALA A 158 2.08 23.87 -9.27
C ALA A 158 3.05 24.55 -8.28
N SER A 159 2.71 25.77 -7.83
CA SER A 159 3.47 26.51 -6.81
C SER A 159 2.99 26.30 -5.38
N TRP A 160 1.94 25.49 -5.15
CA TRP A 160 1.45 25.20 -3.81
C TRP A 160 2.41 24.27 -3.09
N CYS A 161 2.45 24.40 -1.77
CA CYS A 161 3.21 23.50 -0.90
C CYS A 161 2.30 22.37 -0.40
N GLY A 162 2.79 21.13 -0.48
CA GLY A 162 2.17 19.93 0.04
C GLY A 162 2.67 19.54 1.43
N THR A 163 1.78 18.94 2.20
CA THR A 163 2.07 18.13 3.39
C THR A 163 1.13 16.93 3.36
N ASP A 164 1.39 15.90 4.15
CA ASP A 164 0.46 14.77 4.30
C ASP A 164 -0.98 15.23 4.58
N ALA A 165 -1.14 16.20 5.49
CA ALA A 165 -2.45 16.73 5.85
C ALA A 165 -3.14 17.44 4.67
N VAL A 166 -2.38 18.18 3.84
CA VAL A 166 -2.89 18.79 2.60
C VAL A 166 -3.33 17.71 1.61
N PHE A 167 -2.53 16.65 1.42
CA PHE A 167 -2.91 15.55 0.53
C PHE A 167 -4.14 14.79 1.04
N TYR A 168 -4.29 14.59 2.35
CA TYR A 168 -5.49 13.98 2.92
C TYR A 168 -6.74 14.82 2.67
N ALA A 169 -6.63 16.14 2.79
CA ALA A 169 -7.73 17.05 2.49
C ALA A 169 -8.17 16.92 1.03
N LEU A 170 -7.24 16.92 0.09
CA LEU A 170 -7.56 16.92 -1.35
C LEU A 170 -7.97 15.55 -1.91
N SER A 171 -7.56 14.43 -1.30
CA SER A 171 -7.70 13.06 -1.85
C SER A 171 -8.94 12.28 -1.41
N THR A 172 -9.84 12.89 -0.63
CA THR A 172 -10.98 12.28 0.09
C THR A 172 -10.68 11.52 1.37
N ALA A 173 -9.41 11.24 1.68
CA ALA A 173 -9.04 10.52 2.90
C ALA A 173 -9.58 11.23 4.16
N LEU A 174 -9.47 12.56 4.22
CA LEU A 174 -9.99 13.34 5.34
C LEU A 174 -11.52 13.30 5.44
N SER A 175 -12.23 13.43 4.30
CA SER A 175 -13.70 13.38 4.28
C SER A 175 -14.27 12.03 4.73
N ARG A 176 -13.45 10.98 4.74
CA ARG A 176 -13.83 9.62 5.16
C ARG A 176 -13.26 9.25 6.52
N SER A 177 -12.50 10.14 7.15
CA SER A 177 -11.80 9.92 8.41
C SER A 177 -12.42 10.74 9.54
N GLY A 178 -12.69 10.10 10.67
CA GLY A 178 -13.31 10.77 11.82
C GLY A 178 -14.80 10.46 12.03
N PRO A 179 -15.46 11.26 12.89
CA PRO A 179 -16.89 11.14 13.18
C PRO A 179 -17.75 11.45 11.95
N THR A 180 -19.06 11.14 12.02
CA THR A 180 -20.01 11.44 10.93
C THR A 180 -20.48 12.89 10.91
N PHE A 181 -20.27 13.62 12.00
CA PHE A 181 -20.55 15.03 12.20
C PHE A 181 -19.42 15.64 13.05
N GLY A 182 -19.23 16.97 13.03
CA GLY A 182 -18.14 17.63 13.78
C GLY A 182 -16.77 17.49 13.11
N ARG A 183 -15.69 17.91 13.78
CA ARG A 183 -14.36 18.01 13.16
C ARG A 183 -13.86 16.65 12.60
N PRO A 184 -13.51 16.55 11.30
CA PRO A 184 -12.86 15.37 10.74
C PRO A 184 -11.50 15.12 11.41
N VAL A 185 -11.05 13.88 11.39
CA VAL A 185 -9.79 13.48 12.02
C VAL A 185 -8.76 13.20 10.93
N LEU A 186 -7.55 13.74 11.08
CA LEU A 186 -6.48 13.45 10.14
C LEU A 186 -6.02 11.98 10.27
N PRO A 187 -5.80 11.28 9.15
CA PRO A 187 -4.98 10.08 9.16
C PRO A 187 -3.58 10.35 9.76
N PRO A 188 -2.88 9.33 10.29
CA PRO A 188 -1.52 9.47 10.78
C PRO A 188 -0.60 10.10 9.72
N ILE A 189 0.17 11.10 10.13
CA ILE A 189 1.15 11.78 9.26
C ILE A 189 2.28 10.80 8.91
N GLY A 190 2.65 10.77 7.64
CA GLY A 190 3.66 9.89 7.03
C GLY A 190 3.06 8.94 5.98
N ILE A 191 1.80 8.50 6.18
CA ILE A 191 1.16 7.55 5.27
C ILE A 191 1.00 8.13 3.85
N ALA A 192 0.65 9.41 3.69
CA ALA A 192 0.47 9.99 2.35
C ALA A 192 1.80 10.02 1.59
N SER A 193 2.87 10.47 2.25
CA SER A 193 4.21 10.56 1.66
C SER A 193 4.77 9.19 1.30
N ALA A 194 4.71 8.22 2.20
CA ALA A 194 5.18 6.87 1.92
C ALA A 194 4.31 6.14 0.88
N THR A 195 3.02 6.48 0.78
CA THR A 195 2.14 5.98 -0.31
C THR A 195 2.57 6.57 -1.66
N ALA A 196 2.84 7.88 -1.71
CA ALA A 196 3.33 8.53 -2.92
C ALA A 196 4.68 7.96 -3.36
N ALA A 197 5.58 7.65 -2.42
CA ALA A 197 6.87 7.04 -2.73
C ALA A 197 6.74 5.65 -3.36
N GLY A 198 5.85 4.80 -2.83
CA GLY A 198 5.55 3.48 -3.43
C GLY A 198 4.98 3.59 -4.85
N GLN A 199 4.08 4.54 -5.09
CA GLN A 199 3.52 4.80 -6.42
C GLN A 199 4.57 5.37 -7.40
N ALA A 200 5.47 6.24 -6.95
CA ALA A 200 6.58 6.75 -7.75
C ALA A 200 7.52 5.61 -8.16
N ALA A 201 7.89 4.75 -7.22
CA ALA A 201 8.76 3.60 -7.50
C ALA A 201 8.11 2.64 -8.53
N TRP A 202 6.81 2.37 -8.40
CA TRP A 202 6.05 1.61 -9.39
C TRP A 202 6.08 2.26 -10.78
N ALA A 203 5.82 3.57 -10.86
CA ALA A 203 5.80 4.30 -12.12
C ALA A 203 7.16 4.32 -12.83
N ALA A 204 8.24 4.59 -12.09
CA ALA A 204 9.60 4.57 -12.62
C ALA A 204 10.01 3.16 -13.08
N LEU A 205 9.66 2.10 -12.35
CA LEU A 205 10.01 0.74 -12.74
C LEU A 205 9.21 0.24 -13.96
N ALA A 206 7.95 0.66 -14.10
CA ALA A 206 7.16 0.40 -15.31
C ALA A 206 7.79 1.07 -16.56
N ALA A 207 8.24 2.32 -16.43
CA ALA A 207 8.98 3.01 -17.49
C ALA A 207 10.34 2.37 -17.79
N TYR A 208 11.04 1.90 -16.76
CA TYR A 208 12.28 1.16 -16.94
C TYR A 208 12.03 -0.16 -17.69
N PHE A 209 10.99 -0.92 -17.34
CA PHE A 209 10.62 -2.13 -18.06
C PHE A 209 10.23 -1.85 -19.53
N HIS A 210 9.49 -0.76 -19.77
CA HIS A 210 9.22 -0.28 -21.13
C HIS A 210 10.52 -0.04 -21.91
N ARG A 211 11.49 0.64 -21.30
CA ARG A 211 12.81 0.85 -21.90
C ARG A 211 13.55 -0.46 -22.18
N LEU A 212 13.48 -1.47 -21.30
CA LEU A 212 14.10 -2.78 -21.57
C LEU A 212 13.50 -3.44 -22.83
N ARG A 213 12.22 -3.21 -23.12
CA ARG A 213 11.55 -3.78 -24.30
C ARG A 213 11.72 -2.97 -25.57
N TYR A 214 11.57 -1.66 -25.49
CA TYR A 214 11.48 -0.77 -26.66
C TYR A 214 12.73 0.10 -26.87
N GLY A 215 13.74 -0.02 -26.01
CA GLY A 215 15.03 0.67 -26.13
C GLY A 215 15.03 2.15 -25.73
N THR A 216 13.86 2.75 -25.49
CA THR A 216 13.72 4.16 -25.13
C THR A 216 13.24 4.33 -23.70
N GLY A 217 13.90 5.22 -22.96
CA GLY A 217 13.44 5.71 -21.66
C GLY A 217 12.21 6.61 -21.80
N ASP A 218 11.84 7.25 -20.70
CA ASP A 218 10.64 8.08 -20.62
C ASP A 218 10.86 9.26 -19.66
N TYR A 219 10.13 10.34 -19.88
CA TYR A 219 10.04 11.44 -18.92
C TYR A 219 8.75 11.31 -18.13
N ILE A 220 8.87 11.36 -16.80
CA ILE A 220 7.75 11.21 -15.87
C ILE A 220 7.58 12.52 -15.10
N ASP A 221 6.47 13.19 -15.33
CA ASP A 221 5.99 14.30 -14.50
C ASP A 221 5.11 13.72 -13.39
N PHE A 222 5.71 13.51 -12.21
CA PHE A 222 5.08 12.81 -11.10
C PHE A 222 4.55 13.80 -10.05
N SER A 223 3.24 13.71 -9.78
CA SER A 223 2.55 14.48 -8.73
C SER A 223 2.28 13.61 -7.52
N ARG A 224 2.79 14.01 -6.35
CA ARG A 224 2.49 13.34 -5.06
C ARG A 224 0.99 13.38 -4.75
N PHE A 225 0.30 14.47 -5.11
CA PHE A 225 -1.14 14.57 -4.93
C PHE A 225 -1.90 13.51 -5.74
N GLU A 226 -1.60 13.35 -7.04
CA GLU A 226 -2.22 12.31 -7.87
C GLU A 226 -1.96 10.92 -7.30
N ALA A 227 -0.73 10.68 -6.84
CA ALA A 227 -0.34 9.41 -6.27
C ALA A 227 -1.17 9.05 -5.02
N VAL A 228 -1.39 10.01 -4.11
CA VAL A 228 -2.23 9.80 -2.93
C VAL A 228 -3.68 9.55 -3.32
N VAL A 229 -4.23 10.31 -4.28
CA VAL A 229 -5.59 10.11 -4.80
C VAL A 229 -5.80 8.71 -5.35
N GLN A 230 -4.82 8.17 -6.09
CA GLN A 230 -4.93 6.84 -6.69
C GLN A 230 -4.68 5.71 -5.70
N SER A 231 -3.82 5.91 -4.70
CA SER A 231 -3.11 4.80 -4.04
C SER A 231 -3.41 4.62 -2.56
N LEU A 232 -3.81 5.68 -1.85
CA LEU A 232 -4.07 5.58 -0.43
C LEU A 232 -5.47 5.01 -0.16
N ASP A 233 -6.46 5.70 -0.71
CA ASP A 233 -7.86 5.35 -0.58
C ASP A 233 -8.59 5.93 -1.81
N PRO A 234 -8.53 5.27 -2.98
CA PRO A 234 -9.05 5.84 -4.22
C PRO A 234 -10.56 6.04 -4.19
N PRO A 235 -11.08 7.26 -4.44
CA PRO A 235 -12.53 7.52 -4.44
C PRO A 235 -13.26 6.79 -5.57
N PHE A 236 -12.53 6.39 -6.61
CA PHE A 236 -13.02 5.63 -7.78
C PHE A 236 -12.20 4.36 -7.98
N GLY A 237 -11.95 3.63 -6.88
CA GLY A 237 -11.33 2.30 -6.88
C GLY A 237 -12.26 1.24 -6.25
N SER A 238 -11.67 0.17 -5.70
CA SER A 238 -12.44 -0.80 -4.94
C SER A 238 -12.84 -0.28 -3.57
N GLU A 239 -14.06 -0.60 -3.14
CA GLU A 239 -14.50 -0.46 -1.76
C GLU A 239 -14.35 -1.79 -1.01
N GLY A 240 -14.27 -1.76 0.33
CA GLY A 240 -14.24 -2.97 1.15
C GLY A 240 -15.56 -3.76 1.05
N GLN A 241 -15.50 -5.09 1.21
CA GLN A 241 -16.66 -6.00 1.04
C GLN A 241 -17.94 -5.56 1.77
N ALA A 242 -17.81 -5.06 2.99
CA ALA A 242 -18.97 -4.62 3.78
C ALA A 242 -19.66 -3.36 3.24
N ALA A 243 -18.93 -2.51 2.51
CA ALA A 243 -19.45 -1.28 1.90
C ALA A 243 -20.15 -1.58 0.55
N VAL A 244 -19.55 -2.45 -0.27
CA VAL A 244 -20.06 -2.83 -1.59
C VAL A 244 -21.49 -3.37 -1.55
N GLY A 245 -21.83 -4.20 -0.55
CA GLY A 245 -23.16 -4.82 -0.46
C GLY A 245 -24.30 -3.91 0.01
N ARG A 246 -24.09 -2.59 0.18
CA ARG A 246 -25.06 -1.72 0.89
C ARG A 246 -25.49 -0.43 0.17
N LYS A 247 -24.71 0.08 -0.78
CA LYS A 247 -24.97 1.41 -1.38
C LYS A 247 -25.49 1.27 -2.82
N PRO A 248 -26.56 1.98 -3.22
CA PRO A 248 -26.82 2.25 -4.64
C PRO A 248 -25.57 2.88 -5.27
N THR A 249 -25.12 2.39 -6.43
CA THR A 249 -23.81 2.75 -7.01
C THR A 249 -23.81 3.98 -7.92
N ASP A 250 -24.98 4.53 -8.20
CA ASP A 250 -25.23 5.62 -9.15
C ASP A 250 -25.16 7.02 -8.52
N GLU A 251 -25.36 7.17 -7.21
CA GLU A 251 -25.35 8.49 -6.56
C GLU A 251 -24.00 8.83 -5.88
N LEU A 252 -23.33 9.87 -6.39
CA LEU A 252 -22.21 10.51 -5.69
C LEU A 252 -22.74 11.30 -4.48
N TRP A 253 -22.57 10.72 -3.29
CA TRP A 253 -23.04 11.31 -2.03
C TRP A 253 -22.03 12.29 -1.40
N ARG A 254 -22.52 13.42 -0.87
CA ARG A 254 -21.70 14.45 -0.20
C ARG A 254 -21.51 14.26 1.32
N GLY A 255 -22.23 13.37 1.98
CA GLY A 255 -22.07 13.18 3.44
C GLY A 255 -20.85 12.34 3.84
N ARG A 256 -20.60 12.24 5.15
CA ARG A 256 -19.53 11.39 5.72
C ARG A 256 -20.03 10.00 6.13
N PRO A 257 -19.33 8.92 5.74
CA PRO A 257 -19.82 7.55 5.88
C PRO A 257 -20.02 7.11 7.33
N ARG A 258 -21.14 6.42 7.59
CA ARG A 258 -21.47 5.81 8.88
C ARG A 258 -20.90 4.39 8.98
N ASN A 259 -19.57 4.26 9.01
CA ASN A 259 -18.91 2.94 8.96
C ASN A 259 -18.26 2.50 10.28
N GLN A 260 -18.27 3.35 11.30
CA GLN A 260 -17.59 3.12 12.58
C GLN A 260 -18.05 1.85 13.31
N GLN A 261 -19.31 1.45 13.12
CA GLN A 261 -19.89 0.28 13.77
C GLN A 261 -19.70 -1.04 13.00
N ILE A 262 -19.13 -1.02 11.79
CA ILE A 262 -18.94 -2.23 10.97
C ILE A 262 -17.78 -3.09 11.53
N TYR A 263 -16.74 -2.42 12.04
CA TYR A 263 -15.53 -3.04 12.57
C TYR A 263 -15.28 -2.57 14.02
N PRO A 264 -16.18 -2.93 14.95
CA PRO A 264 -16.20 -2.36 16.29
C PRO A 264 -14.92 -2.66 17.07
N ILE A 265 -14.57 -1.71 17.94
CA ILE A 265 -13.46 -1.79 18.88
C ILE A 265 -14.06 -1.80 20.28
N PHE A 266 -13.64 -2.75 21.10
CA PHE A 266 -14.16 -3.00 22.44
C PHE A 266 -13.07 -2.76 23.46
N GLY A 267 -13.39 -2.03 24.53
CA GLY A 267 -12.55 -1.93 25.72
C GLY A 267 -12.48 -3.28 26.43
N CYS A 268 -11.32 -3.56 27.02
CA CYS A 268 -11.04 -4.74 27.83
C CYS A 268 -10.03 -4.35 28.93
N ARG A 269 -9.69 -5.29 29.81
CA ARG A 269 -8.96 -5.02 31.05
C ARG A 269 -7.66 -4.23 30.88
N ASP A 270 -6.90 -4.51 29.83
CA ASP A 270 -5.57 -3.96 29.57
C ASP A 270 -5.47 -3.17 28.25
N GLY A 271 -6.59 -2.85 27.61
CA GLY A 271 -6.59 -2.08 26.36
C GLY A 271 -7.85 -2.25 25.54
N HIS A 272 -7.68 -2.44 24.23
CA HIS A 272 -8.79 -2.60 23.29
C HIS A 272 -8.55 -3.76 22.32
N VAL A 273 -9.64 -4.41 21.91
CA VAL A 273 -9.62 -5.41 20.84
C VAL A 273 -10.59 -5.01 19.72
N ARG A 274 -10.22 -5.33 18.48
CA ARG A 274 -11.05 -5.12 17.29
C ARG A 274 -11.58 -6.44 16.78
N VAL A 275 -12.85 -6.45 16.36
CA VAL A 275 -13.52 -7.65 15.79
C VAL A 275 -14.00 -7.37 14.36
N CYS A 276 -13.92 -8.36 13.49
CA CYS A 276 -14.45 -8.30 12.11
C CYS A 276 -15.35 -9.51 11.82
N LEU A 277 -16.65 -9.29 11.56
CA LEU A 277 -17.64 -10.34 11.31
C LEU A 277 -18.25 -10.20 9.90
N LEU A 278 -17.52 -10.69 8.90
CA LEU A 278 -17.82 -10.52 7.47
C LEU A 278 -18.48 -11.75 6.82
N SER A 279 -18.55 -12.89 7.50
CA SER A 279 -19.20 -14.11 6.97
C SER A 279 -20.13 -14.78 7.98
N PRO A 280 -21.10 -15.60 7.51
CA PRO A 280 -21.96 -16.39 8.38
C PRO A 280 -21.18 -17.25 9.38
N ARG A 281 -20.07 -17.87 8.93
CA ARG A 281 -19.23 -18.71 9.80
C ARG A 281 -18.65 -17.94 10.98
N GLN A 282 -18.11 -16.74 10.73
CA GLN A 282 -17.53 -15.89 11.78
C GLN A 282 -18.60 -15.42 12.76
N TRP A 283 -19.78 -15.04 12.25
CA TRP A 283 -20.91 -14.67 13.09
C TRP A 283 -21.34 -15.81 14.02
N ARG A 284 -21.51 -17.02 13.47
CA ARG A 284 -21.89 -18.20 14.26
C ARG A 284 -20.86 -18.50 15.34
N GLY A 285 -19.56 -18.36 15.05
CA GLY A 285 -18.50 -18.47 16.05
C GLY A 285 -18.63 -17.44 17.19
N MET A 286 -18.92 -16.18 16.85
CA MET A 286 -19.14 -15.12 17.85
C MET A 286 -20.41 -15.35 18.68
N ARG A 287 -21.51 -15.74 18.04
CA ARG A 287 -22.78 -16.05 18.72
C ARG A 287 -22.63 -17.23 19.70
N ALA A 288 -21.89 -18.26 19.31
CA ALA A 288 -21.56 -19.36 20.22
C ALA A 288 -20.70 -18.89 21.41
N TRP A 289 -19.77 -17.94 21.18
CA TRP A 289 -18.97 -17.35 22.26
C TRP A 289 -19.82 -16.53 23.24
N LEU A 290 -20.86 -15.84 22.75
CA LEU A 290 -21.85 -15.12 23.56
C LEU A 290 -22.80 -16.04 24.33
N GLY A 291 -22.67 -17.37 24.23
CA GLY A 291 -23.54 -18.33 24.93
C GLY A 291 -24.88 -18.59 24.24
N GLU A 292 -24.96 -18.44 22.92
CA GLU A 292 -26.17 -18.70 22.11
C GLU A 292 -27.43 -17.89 22.53
N PRO A 293 -27.33 -16.55 22.60
CA PRO A 293 -28.46 -15.70 22.97
C PRO A 293 -29.65 -15.84 22.01
N GLU A 294 -30.86 -16.05 22.56
CA GLU A 294 -32.08 -16.38 21.81
C GLU A 294 -32.44 -15.31 20.77
N GLN A 295 -32.25 -14.02 21.09
CA GLN A 295 -32.56 -12.89 20.21
C GLN A 295 -31.71 -12.85 18.92
N PHE A 296 -30.62 -13.60 18.84
CA PHE A 296 -29.67 -13.61 17.72
C PHE A 296 -29.66 -14.94 16.94
N ARG A 297 -30.60 -15.86 17.21
CA ARG A 297 -30.66 -17.19 16.55
C ARG A 297 -31.26 -17.18 15.16
N ASP A 298 -32.03 -16.14 14.83
CA ASP A 298 -32.69 -15.99 13.53
C ASP A 298 -31.64 -16.04 12.38
N PRO A 299 -31.78 -16.93 11.39
CA PRO A 299 -30.86 -17.03 10.26
C PRO A 299 -30.62 -15.73 9.49
N LYS A 300 -31.50 -14.72 9.59
CA LYS A 300 -31.27 -13.40 8.97
C LYS A 300 -29.93 -12.77 9.37
N PHE A 301 -29.45 -13.05 10.59
CA PHE A 301 -28.17 -12.54 11.10
C PHE A 301 -26.94 -13.15 10.43
N ASP A 302 -27.09 -14.14 9.54
CA ASP A 302 -26.00 -14.60 8.67
C ASP A 302 -25.59 -13.52 7.66
N THR A 303 -26.43 -12.52 7.40
CA THR A 303 -26.11 -11.38 6.52
C THR A 303 -25.41 -10.24 7.26
N ILE A 304 -24.48 -9.56 6.57
CA ILE A 304 -23.78 -8.36 7.08
C ILE A 304 -24.76 -7.21 7.36
N ALA A 305 -25.81 -7.06 6.54
CA ALA A 305 -26.80 -6.00 6.69
C ALA A 305 -27.63 -6.15 7.97
N ALA A 306 -28.12 -7.36 8.27
CA ALA A 306 -28.92 -7.62 9.47
C ALA A 306 -28.11 -7.40 10.76
N ARG A 307 -26.85 -7.86 10.81
CA ARG A 307 -25.98 -7.64 11.98
C ARG A 307 -25.73 -6.16 12.26
N TYR A 308 -25.65 -5.36 11.20
CA TYR A 308 -25.44 -3.92 11.35
C TYR A 308 -26.69 -3.18 11.78
N ALA A 309 -27.88 -3.60 11.31
CA ALA A 309 -29.13 -3.06 11.80
C ALA A 309 -29.34 -3.29 13.31
N ALA A 310 -28.76 -4.37 13.85
CA ALA A 310 -28.75 -4.70 15.28
C ALA A 310 -27.40 -4.47 15.97
N SER A 311 -26.56 -3.57 15.41
CA SER A 311 -25.19 -3.35 15.89
C SER A 311 -25.16 -2.92 17.36
N ARG A 312 -26.13 -2.12 17.80
CA ARG A 312 -26.20 -1.61 19.18
C ARG A 312 -26.32 -2.75 20.19
N GLU A 313 -27.27 -3.65 19.98
CA GLU A 313 -27.51 -4.79 20.88
C GLU A 313 -26.39 -5.82 20.81
N ILE A 314 -25.89 -6.11 19.60
CA ILE A 314 -24.78 -7.06 19.40
C ILE A 314 -23.51 -6.52 20.06
N ASN A 315 -23.16 -5.26 19.84
CA ASN A 315 -21.95 -4.65 20.39
C ASN A 315 -22.02 -4.53 21.92
N ALA A 316 -23.18 -4.23 22.50
CA ALA A 316 -23.34 -4.21 23.96
C ALA A 316 -23.04 -5.58 24.59
N ALA A 317 -23.56 -6.66 24.00
CA ALA A 317 -23.31 -8.03 24.48
C ALA A 317 -21.83 -8.44 24.35
N ILE A 318 -21.17 -8.05 23.25
CA ILE A 318 -19.73 -8.30 23.06
C ILE A 318 -18.89 -7.49 24.06
N ALA A 319 -19.23 -6.22 24.27
CA ALA A 319 -18.53 -5.35 25.20
C ALA A 319 -18.59 -5.91 26.64
N GLU A 320 -19.76 -6.38 27.07
CA GLU A 320 -19.93 -7.02 28.38
C GLU A 320 -19.06 -8.27 28.54
N LEU A 321 -19.01 -9.13 27.51
CA LEU A 321 -18.16 -10.33 27.51
C LEU A 321 -16.66 -9.99 27.61
N PHE A 322 -16.23 -8.87 27.02
CA PHE A 322 -14.82 -8.52 26.88
C PHE A 322 -14.27 -7.66 28.02
N ALA A 323 -15.11 -6.92 28.75
CA ALA A 323 -14.71 -5.86 29.68
C ALA A 323 -13.62 -6.26 30.68
N ASP A 324 -13.74 -7.41 31.34
CA ASP A 324 -12.81 -7.86 32.40
C ASP A 324 -11.69 -8.80 31.91
N ARG A 325 -11.63 -9.07 30.60
CA ARG A 325 -10.69 -10.00 29.97
C ARG A 325 -9.45 -9.28 29.45
N ARG A 326 -8.32 -9.98 29.34
CA ARG A 326 -7.10 -9.42 28.74
C ARG A 326 -7.09 -9.53 27.21
N MET A 327 -6.42 -8.60 26.54
CA MET A 327 -6.33 -8.57 25.07
C MET A 327 -5.80 -9.90 24.49
N ASP A 328 -4.74 -10.47 25.06
CA ASP A 328 -4.13 -11.71 24.59
C ASP A 328 -5.04 -12.93 24.75
N GLU A 329 -5.75 -13.03 25.88
CA GLU A 329 -6.74 -14.06 26.15
C GLU A 329 -7.91 -14.00 25.15
N LEU A 330 -8.43 -12.79 24.90
CA LEU A 330 -9.51 -12.56 23.93
C LEU A 330 -9.05 -12.92 22.52
N VAL A 331 -7.85 -12.51 22.12
CA VAL A 331 -7.31 -12.83 20.79
C VAL A 331 -7.14 -14.34 20.62
N ALA A 332 -6.56 -15.04 21.60
CA ALA A 332 -6.37 -16.48 21.55
C ALA A 332 -7.71 -17.23 21.49
N GLU A 333 -8.67 -16.86 22.33
CA GLU A 333 -9.98 -17.50 22.40
C GLU A 333 -10.80 -17.26 21.11
N GLY A 334 -10.84 -16.01 20.62
CA GLY A 334 -11.54 -15.68 19.38
C GLY A 334 -10.96 -16.44 18.17
N GLN A 335 -9.64 -16.56 18.08
CA GLN A 335 -8.99 -17.37 17.03
C GLN A 335 -9.41 -18.84 17.09
N SER A 336 -9.44 -19.45 18.28
CA SER A 336 -9.88 -20.85 18.45
C SER A 336 -11.34 -21.09 18.02
N ARG A 337 -12.17 -20.04 18.05
CA ARG A 337 -13.58 -20.06 17.68
C ARG A 337 -13.85 -19.62 16.24
N GLY A 338 -12.81 -19.33 15.46
CA GLY A 338 -12.95 -18.82 14.09
C GLY A 338 -13.51 -17.38 14.01
N VAL A 339 -13.39 -16.61 15.09
CA VAL A 339 -13.77 -15.19 15.18
C VAL A 339 -12.55 -14.33 14.85
N PRO A 340 -12.58 -13.49 13.80
CA PRO A 340 -11.48 -12.59 13.48
C PRO A 340 -11.39 -11.47 14.52
N ILE A 341 -10.33 -11.50 15.32
CA ILE A 341 -10.09 -10.58 16.43
C ILE A 341 -8.61 -10.19 16.50
N ALA A 342 -8.32 -8.94 16.86
CA ALA A 342 -6.98 -8.38 16.99
C ALA A 342 -6.87 -7.47 18.20
N ALA A 343 -5.72 -7.49 18.88
CA ALA A 343 -5.39 -6.49 19.89
C ALA A 343 -5.04 -5.15 19.20
N VAL A 344 -5.43 -4.03 19.81
CA VAL A 344 -5.04 -2.68 19.38
C VAL A 344 -3.72 -2.33 20.06
N LEU A 345 -2.60 -2.53 19.35
CA LEU A 345 -1.26 -2.27 19.86
C LEU A 345 -0.89 -0.78 19.72
N SER A 346 0.16 -0.34 20.41
CA SER A 346 0.91 0.88 20.07
C SER A 346 2.04 0.59 19.09
N PRO A 347 2.62 1.63 18.44
CA PRO A 347 3.83 1.46 17.64
C PRO A 347 4.97 0.78 18.40
N ALA A 348 5.22 1.19 19.65
CA ALA A 348 6.24 0.58 20.51
C ALA A 348 5.94 -0.90 20.85
N GLU A 349 4.69 -1.25 21.17
CA GLU A 349 4.29 -2.65 21.38
C GLU A 349 4.41 -3.48 20.10
N THR A 350 4.16 -2.87 18.94
CA THR A 350 4.26 -3.52 17.62
C THR A 350 5.70 -3.91 17.31
N LEU A 351 6.67 -2.98 17.46
CA LEU A 351 8.10 -3.29 17.31
C LEU A 351 8.60 -4.29 18.37
N ASN A 352 7.93 -4.36 19.52
CA ASN A 352 8.24 -5.33 20.56
C ASN A 352 7.52 -6.68 20.40
N SER A 353 6.71 -6.87 19.36
CA SER A 353 5.96 -8.11 19.20
C SER A 353 6.87 -9.28 18.80
N ASN A 354 6.52 -10.48 19.27
CA ASN A 354 7.23 -11.71 18.90
C ASN A 354 7.16 -11.97 17.38
N HIS A 355 6.07 -11.58 16.73
CA HIS A 355 5.87 -11.87 15.32
C HIS A 355 6.93 -11.21 14.43
N PHE A 356 7.03 -9.88 14.43
CA PHE A 356 7.98 -9.17 13.55
C PHE A 356 9.44 -9.54 13.83
N ARG A 357 9.80 -9.80 15.10
CA ARG A 357 11.13 -10.31 15.45
C ARG A 357 11.40 -11.71 14.91
N SER A 358 10.46 -12.63 15.08
CA SER A 358 10.64 -14.04 14.68
C SER A 358 10.76 -14.24 13.18
N VAL A 359 10.17 -13.35 12.38
CA VAL A 359 10.20 -13.43 10.91
C VAL A 359 11.34 -12.62 10.29
N GLY A 360 12.14 -11.88 11.07
CA GLY A 360 13.22 -11.05 10.54
C GLY A 360 12.75 -9.73 9.90
N ALA A 361 11.54 -9.27 10.22
CA ALA A 361 11.02 -7.99 9.73
C ALA A 361 11.60 -6.77 10.48
N LEU A 362 12.33 -7.01 11.58
CA LEU A 362 13.03 -5.98 12.36
C LEU A 362 14.52 -6.29 12.42
N THR A 363 15.34 -5.24 12.46
CA THR A 363 16.79 -5.31 12.70
C THR A 363 17.23 -4.23 13.67
N GLU A 364 18.37 -4.42 14.30
CA GLU A 364 19.06 -3.36 15.03
C GLU A 364 19.96 -2.58 14.07
N THR A 365 20.01 -1.26 14.22
CA THR A 365 20.96 -0.40 13.50
C THR A 365 21.48 0.69 14.43
N ALA A 366 22.77 0.99 14.31
CA ALA A 366 23.36 2.17 14.96
C ALA A 366 22.84 3.43 14.24
N ILE A 367 22.10 4.28 14.94
CA ILE A 367 21.65 5.58 14.40
C ILE A 367 22.66 6.69 14.71
N ALA A 368 23.37 6.58 15.83
CA ALA A 368 24.47 7.45 16.21
C ALA A 368 25.57 6.59 16.87
N PRO A 369 26.81 7.09 17.01
CA PRO A 369 27.88 6.35 17.70
C PRO A 369 27.45 5.89 19.11
N GLY A 370 27.33 4.58 19.30
CA GLY A 370 26.92 3.97 20.57
C GLY A 370 25.41 4.03 20.87
N VAL A 371 24.57 4.40 19.90
CA VAL A 371 23.11 4.42 20.03
C VAL A 371 22.50 3.51 18.98
N ASP A 372 22.08 2.32 19.42
CA ASP A 372 21.37 1.35 18.59
C ASP A 372 19.86 1.51 18.75
N VAL A 373 19.14 1.36 17.65
CA VAL A 373 17.67 1.37 17.61
C VAL A 373 17.14 0.21 16.78
N THR A 374 16.02 -0.37 17.23
CA THR A 374 15.26 -1.35 16.45
C THR A 374 14.52 -0.64 15.33
N VAL A 375 14.72 -1.08 14.08
CA VAL A 375 14.08 -0.52 12.89
C VAL A 375 13.39 -1.60 12.06
N PRO A 376 12.28 -1.27 11.35
CA PRO A 376 11.74 -2.14 10.31
C PRO A 376 12.76 -2.35 9.19
N VAL A 377 12.88 -3.59 8.70
CA VAL A 377 13.79 -3.93 7.60
C VAL A 377 13.27 -3.38 6.27
N GLY A 378 12.00 -3.63 5.96
CA GLY A 378 11.38 -3.36 4.67
C GLY A 378 10.13 -4.22 4.51
N ALA A 379 9.44 -4.11 3.38
CA ALA A 379 8.23 -4.88 3.10
C ALA A 379 8.44 -6.09 2.16
N PHE A 380 9.66 -6.25 1.63
CA PHE A 380 9.95 -7.22 0.58
C PHE A 380 10.49 -8.53 1.16
N VAL A 381 9.84 -9.66 0.85
CA VAL A 381 10.39 -11.00 1.07
C VAL A 381 10.58 -11.65 -0.29
N VAL A 382 11.82 -12.05 -0.60
CA VAL A 382 12.18 -12.69 -1.88
C VAL A 382 12.83 -14.03 -1.59
N ASP A 383 12.26 -15.10 -2.16
CA ASP A 383 12.67 -16.49 -1.94
C ASP A 383 12.83 -16.82 -0.44
N GLY A 384 11.84 -16.40 0.35
CA GLY A 384 11.79 -16.62 1.80
C GLY A 384 12.76 -15.77 2.63
N ARG A 385 13.38 -14.74 2.04
CA ARG A 385 14.32 -13.85 2.74
C ARG A 385 13.90 -12.40 2.64
N HIS A 386 13.85 -11.70 3.77
CA HIS A 386 13.64 -10.25 3.79
C HIS A 386 14.70 -9.52 2.96
N ARG A 387 14.25 -8.48 2.27
CA ARG A 387 15.01 -7.51 1.50
C ARG A 387 14.60 -6.13 1.99
N GLY A 388 15.59 -5.27 2.22
CA GLY A 388 15.38 -4.06 2.98
C GLY A 388 16.68 -3.49 3.54
N LEU A 389 16.59 -2.78 4.65
CA LEU A 389 17.67 -2.13 5.35
C LEU A 389 18.77 -3.13 5.72
N ILE A 390 19.94 -2.97 5.10
CA ILE A 390 21.15 -3.74 5.41
C ILE A 390 22.18 -2.83 6.07
N GLN A 391 22.30 -1.59 5.59
CA GLN A 391 23.25 -0.63 6.12
C GLN A 391 22.74 0.81 5.97
N PRO A 392 23.16 1.73 6.84
CA PRO A 392 23.00 3.18 6.64
C PRO A 392 23.57 3.66 5.30
N LEU A 393 23.25 4.90 4.92
CA LEU A 393 23.86 5.59 3.78
C LEU A 393 25.40 5.50 3.88
N SER A 394 26.05 5.00 2.82
CA SER A 394 27.51 4.95 2.75
C SER A 394 28.10 6.28 2.24
N GLU A 395 29.04 6.86 2.98
CA GLU A 395 29.66 8.17 2.65
C GLU A 395 31.02 8.04 1.95
N GLY A 396 31.47 9.13 1.32
CA GLY A 396 32.87 9.35 0.97
C GLY A 396 33.39 8.55 -0.23
N GLY A 397 32.52 7.97 -1.06
CA GLY A 397 32.90 7.29 -2.30
C GLY A 397 33.05 8.22 -3.50
N GLU A 398 33.92 7.88 -4.46
CA GLU A 398 33.97 8.57 -5.75
C GLU A 398 32.62 8.47 -6.49
N PRO A 399 32.14 9.54 -7.14
CA PRO A 399 30.89 9.54 -7.89
C PRO A 399 31.05 8.81 -9.23
N ALA A 400 31.13 7.48 -9.17
CA ALA A 400 31.24 6.60 -10.32
C ALA A 400 30.46 5.31 -10.09
N TRP A 401 29.80 4.79 -11.12
CA TRP A 401 29.07 3.53 -11.06
C TRP A 401 30.01 2.33 -10.90
N ARG A 402 29.68 1.39 -10.01
CA ARG A 402 30.51 0.21 -9.73
C ARG A 402 30.03 -1.04 -10.44
N THR A 403 28.73 -1.12 -10.70
CA THR A 403 28.11 -2.27 -11.35
C THR A 403 28.03 -2.04 -12.85
N PRO A 404 28.27 -3.05 -13.72
CA PRO A 404 28.01 -2.90 -15.14
C PRO A 404 26.51 -2.65 -15.35
N ARG A 405 26.20 -1.79 -16.31
CA ARG A 405 24.81 -1.51 -16.71
C ARG A 405 24.20 -2.78 -17.31
N LEU A 406 22.91 -2.99 -17.09
CA LEU A 406 22.18 -4.05 -17.76
C LEU A 406 22.08 -3.72 -19.27
N ASP A 407 22.91 -4.38 -20.08
CA ASP A 407 22.81 -4.34 -21.54
C ASP A 407 21.62 -5.19 -21.99
N VAL A 408 20.68 -4.59 -22.73
CA VAL A 408 19.55 -5.32 -23.30
C VAL A 408 19.62 -5.28 -24.83
N SER A 409 19.51 -6.44 -25.44
CA SER A 409 19.47 -6.61 -26.90
C SER A 409 18.24 -5.89 -27.48
N THR A 410 18.46 -4.82 -28.23
CA THR A 410 17.40 -4.05 -28.88
C THR A 410 16.99 -4.70 -30.20
N ALA A 411 15.82 -5.35 -30.23
CA ALA A 411 15.21 -5.84 -31.48
C ALA A 411 14.00 -5.02 -31.95
N ALA A 412 13.44 -4.13 -31.11
CA ALA A 412 12.19 -3.44 -31.40
C ALA A 412 12.37 -1.95 -31.74
N THR A 413 11.60 -1.51 -32.75
CA THR A 413 11.28 -0.12 -33.05
C THR A 413 10.29 0.46 -32.04
N SER A 414 10.19 1.79 -31.99
CA SER A 414 9.36 2.56 -31.04
C SER A 414 7.88 2.13 -30.99
N GLY A 415 7.35 1.98 -29.76
CA GLY A 415 5.92 2.13 -29.45
C GLY A 415 5.23 0.89 -28.87
N GLY A 416 4.54 1.05 -27.74
CA GLY A 416 3.67 0.03 -27.15
C GLY A 416 3.44 0.24 -25.65
N ARG A 417 2.63 -0.62 -25.02
CA ARG A 417 2.50 -0.62 -23.56
C ARG A 417 3.62 -1.45 -22.92
N PRO A 418 4.06 -1.11 -21.69
CA PRO A 418 5.21 -1.76 -21.05
C PRO A 418 5.08 -3.28 -20.93
N PHE A 419 3.87 -3.79 -20.65
CA PHE A 419 3.65 -5.19 -20.31
C PHE A 419 2.99 -6.00 -21.44
N HIS A 420 2.87 -5.43 -22.65
CA HIS A 420 2.35 -6.15 -23.80
C HIS A 420 3.13 -7.45 -24.05
N GLY A 421 2.43 -8.59 -24.05
CA GLY A 421 3.04 -9.91 -24.23
C GLY A 421 3.51 -10.57 -22.92
N LEU A 422 3.24 -9.97 -21.75
CA LEU A 422 3.27 -10.70 -20.48
C LEU A 422 1.94 -11.43 -20.28
N ARG A 423 1.99 -12.66 -19.78
CA ARG A 423 0.81 -13.42 -19.34
C ARG A 423 0.83 -13.64 -17.83
N ILE A 424 -0.28 -13.32 -17.17
CA ILE A 424 -0.39 -13.41 -15.71
C ILE A 424 -1.64 -14.21 -15.36
N LEU A 425 -1.49 -15.21 -14.49
CA LEU A 425 -2.62 -15.94 -13.91
C LEU A 425 -2.95 -15.33 -12.54
N ASP A 426 -4.09 -14.67 -12.42
CA ASP A 426 -4.47 -13.94 -11.21
C ASP A 426 -5.54 -14.69 -10.40
N LEU A 427 -5.12 -15.22 -9.25
CA LEU A 427 -5.97 -15.83 -8.22
C LEU A 427 -6.25 -14.87 -7.06
N GLY A 428 -5.77 -13.62 -7.15
CA GLY A 428 -6.04 -12.56 -6.20
C GLY A 428 -7.53 -12.37 -5.98
N VAL A 429 -7.91 -12.01 -4.77
CA VAL A 429 -9.29 -11.71 -4.41
C VAL A 429 -9.38 -10.36 -3.70
N ILE A 430 -10.57 -9.77 -3.75
CA ILE A 430 -10.93 -8.57 -3.00
C ILE A 430 -10.10 -7.36 -3.47
N VAL A 431 -9.69 -6.49 -2.55
CA VAL A 431 -9.03 -5.22 -2.85
C VAL A 431 -7.61 -5.46 -3.35
N ALA A 432 -6.74 -6.02 -2.49
CA ALA A 432 -5.32 -6.14 -2.84
C ALA A 432 -5.07 -7.04 -4.06
N GLY A 433 -5.88 -8.09 -4.22
CA GLY A 433 -5.80 -9.00 -5.36
C GLY A 433 -6.24 -8.34 -6.66
N GLY A 434 -7.46 -7.80 -6.70
CA GLY A 434 -7.97 -7.13 -7.91
C GLY A 434 -7.11 -5.94 -8.33
N GLU A 435 -6.60 -5.16 -7.37
CA GLU A 435 -5.69 -4.07 -7.72
C GLU A 435 -4.37 -4.56 -8.34
N LEU A 436 -3.80 -5.66 -7.85
CA LEU A 436 -2.55 -6.18 -8.37
C LEU A 436 -2.68 -6.62 -9.83
N GLY A 437 -3.72 -7.40 -10.17
CA GLY A 437 -4.01 -7.81 -11.55
C GLY A 437 -4.20 -6.61 -12.47
N ARG A 438 -5.07 -5.68 -12.10
CA ARG A 438 -5.35 -4.45 -12.85
C ARG A 438 -4.11 -3.62 -13.15
N LEU A 439 -3.19 -3.43 -12.18
CA LEU A 439 -1.99 -2.62 -12.39
C LEU A 439 -1.15 -3.11 -13.57
N PHE A 440 -1.13 -4.42 -13.82
CA PHE A 440 -0.48 -5.00 -14.99
C PHE A 440 -1.37 -5.00 -16.24
N ALA A 441 -2.67 -5.27 -16.10
CA ALA A 441 -3.63 -5.26 -17.21
C ALA A 441 -3.74 -3.87 -17.87
N ASP A 442 -3.83 -2.80 -17.07
CA ASP A 442 -3.88 -1.40 -17.53
C ASP A 442 -2.63 -1.02 -18.35
N LEU A 443 -1.50 -1.67 -18.09
CA LEU A 443 -0.23 -1.48 -18.79
C LEU A 443 0.05 -2.58 -19.85
N GLY A 444 -0.99 -3.33 -20.24
CA GLY A 444 -1.01 -4.19 -21.43
C GLY A 444 -0.71 -5.66 -21.21
N ALA A 445 -0.60 -6.15 -19.97
CA ALA A 445 -0.45 -7.59 -19.73
C ALA A 445 -1.75 -8.36 -20.05
N GLU A 446 -1.62 -9.58 -20.55
CA GLU A 446 -2.72 -10.54 -20.63
C GLU A 446 -2.95 -11.14 -19.23
N VAL A 447 -3.82 -10.51 -18.45
CA VAL A 447 -4.19 -10.96 -17.10
C VAL A 447 -5.42 -11.85 -17.18
N VAL A 448 -5.26 -13.12 -16.81
CA VAL A 448 -6.33 -14.11 -16.73
C VAL A 448 -6.76 -14.24 -15.27
N LYS A 449 -7.91 -13.67 -14.94
CA LYS A 449 -8.54 -13.78 -13.63
C LYS A 449 -9.14 -15.16 -13.47
N VAL A 450 -8.54 -15.97 -12.61
CA VAL A 450 -9.01 -17.34 -12.29
C VAL A 450 -10.00 -17.25 -11.14
N GLU A 451 -11.21 -17.76 -11.34
CA GLU A 451 -12.28 -17.76 -10.34
C GLU A 451 -12.92 -19.14 -10.19
N SER A 452 -13.32 -19.46 -8.95
CA SER A 452 -14.08 -20.67 -8.62
C SER A 452 -15.56 -20.33 -8.44
N ALA A 453 -16.47 -21.14 -9.00
CA ALA A 453 -17.91 -20.96 -8.79
C ALA A 453 -18.33 -21.21 -7.33
N ALA A 454 -17.59 -22.08 -6.61
CA ALA A 454 -17.86 -22.39 -5.21
C ALA A 454 -17.29 -21.32 -4.25
N TYR A 455 -16.25 -20.61 -4.69
CA TYR A 455 -15.55 -19.58 -3.91
C TYR A 455 -15.30 -18.35 -4.80
N PRO A 456 -16.36 -17.61 -5.19
CA PRO A 456 -16.19 -16.43 -6.01
C PRO A 456 -15.43 -15.35 -5.25
N ASP A 457 -14.80 -14.43 -5.99
CA ASP A 457 -14.22 -13.24 -5.37
C ASP A 457 -15.30 -12.47 -4.60
N GLY A 458 -14.98 -12.05 -3.38
CA GLY A 458 -15.91 -11.28 -2.57
C GLY A 458 -16.30 -9.90 -3.13
N LEU A 459 -15.57 -9.34 -4.10
CA LEU A 459 -15.99 -8.16 -4.86
C LEU A 459 -17.13 -8.44 -5.87
N ARG A 460 -17.45 -9.72 -6.14
CA ARG A 460 -18.65 -10.12 -6.90
C ARG A 460 -19.93 -9.88 -6.11
N GLN A 461 -19.87 -9.56 -4.82
CA GLN A 461 -21.04 -9.09 -4.08
C GLN A 461 -21.56 -7.79 -4.70
N THR A 462 -22.87 -7.69 -4.90
CA THR A 462 -23.50 -6.52 -5.51
C THR A 462 -24.48 -5.86 -4.56
N PRO A 463 -24.70 -4.54 -4.71
CA PRO A 463 -25.87 -3.91 -4.12
C PRO A 463 -27.17 -4.54 -4.63
N PRO A 464 -28.28 -4.45 -3.86
CA PRO A 464 -29.58 -4.89 -4.33
C PRO A 464 -29.94 -4.29 -5.69
N GLY A 465 -30.35 -5.15 -6.64
CA GLY A 465 -30.77 -4.73 -7.98
C GLY A 465 -29.65 -4.58 -9.01
N GLN A 466 -28.39 -4.89 -8.68
CA GLN A 466 -27.26 -4.76 -9.61
C GLN A 466 -26.60 -6.10 -9.93
N VAL A 467 -26.20 -6.27 -11.20
CA VAL A 467 -25.51 -7.48 -11.70
C VAL A 467 -24.01 -7.45 -11.39
N MET A 468 -23.41 -6.26 -11.33
CA MET A 468 -21.99 -6.07 -11.05
C MET A 468 -21.79 -4.87 -10.12
N SER A 469 -20.82 -4.97 -9.21
CA SER A 469 -20.44 -3.84 -8.37
C SER A 469 -19.51 -2.89 -9.12
N ARG A 470 -19.60 -1.59 -8.84
CA ARG A 470 -18.67 -0.60 -9.38
C ARG A 470 -17.21 -0.93 -9.02
N SER A 471 -16.98 -1.47 -7.83
CA SER A 471 -15.66 -1.92 -7.39
C SER A 471 -15.10 -3.00 -8.31
N TRP A 472 -15.88 -4.03 -8.65
CA TRP A 472 -15.45 -5.05 -9.62
C TRP A 472 -15.15 -4.45 -10.99
N ALA A 473 -16.08 -3.62 -11.50
CA ALA A 473 -15.95 -2.99 -12.81
C ALA A 473 -14.65 -2.19 -12.94
N LEU A 474 -14.24 -1.50 -11.87
CA LEU A 474 -13.02 -0.70 -11.85
C LEU A 474 -11.77 -1.54 -11.59
N THR A 475 -11.80 -2.50 -10.67
CA THR A 475 -10.59 -3.23 -10.26
C THR A 475 -10.27 -4.45 -11.09
N HIS A 476 -11.13 -4.87 -12.01
CA HIS A 476 -10.87 -6.03 -12.88
C HIS A 476 -11.03 -5.69 -14.37
N ARG A 477 -11.04 -4.39 -14.70
CA ARG A 477 -11.02 -3.93 -16.10
C ARG A 477 -9.76 -4.42 -16.81
N ASN A 478 -9.83 -4.58 -18.12
CA ASN A 478 -8.76 -5.12 -18.97
C ASN A 478 -8.36 -6.58 -18.69
N GLU A 479 -9.02 -7.29 -17.77
CA GLU A 479 -8.75 -8.70 -17.47
C GLU A 479 -9.63 -9.67 -18.28
N TYR A 480 -9.24 -10.94 -18.32
CA TYR A 480 -10.02 -12.04 -18.91
C TYR A 480 -10.49 -13.00 -17.81
N GLY A 481 -11.80 -13.22 -17.71
CA GLY A 481 -12.38 -14.11 -16.69
C GLY A 481 -12.34 -15.59 -17.08
N LEU A 482 -11.66 -16.42 -16.30
CA LEU A 482 -11.59 -17.88 -16.43
C LEU A 482 -12.26 -18.55 -15.22
N GLY A 483 -13.34 -19.28 -15.50
CA GLY A 483 -14.01 -20.12 -14.51
C GLY A 483 -13.32 -21.48 -14.41
N LEU A 484 -12.65 -21.76 -13.29
CA LEU A 484 -11.82 -22.96 -13.09
C LEU A 484 -11.88 -23.42 -11.64
N ASP A 485 -12.10 -24.72 -11.41
CA ASP A 485 -12.01 -25.32 -10.08
C ASP A 485 -10.70 -26.12 -9.93
N LEU A 486 -9.75 -25.56 -9.18
CA LEU A 486 -8.46 -26.21 -8.91
C LEU A 486 -8.56 -27.45 -8.00
N ARG A 487 -9.70 -27.68 -7.35
CA ARG A 487 -9.93 -28.90 -6.57
C ARG A 487 -10.36 -30.07 -7.44
N ASN A 488 -10.85 -29.78 -8.65
CA ASN A 488 -11.07 -30.81 -9.66
C ASN A 488 -9.71 -31.18 -10.28
N PRO A 489 -9.31 -32.46 -10.32
CA PRO A 489 -8.04 -32.88 -10.93
C PRO A 489 -7.85 -32.39 -12.37
N GLU A 490 -8.93 -32.34 -13.17
CA GLU A 490 -8.87 -31.84 -14.54
C GLU A 490 -8.74 -30.31 -14.59
N GLY A 491 -9.33 -29.61 -13.62
CA GLY A 491 -9.14 -28.16 -13.46
C GLY A 491 -7.71 -27.81 -13.03
N ALA A 492 -7.12 -28.61 -12.14
CA ALA A 492 -5.71 -28.50 -11.78
C ALA A 492 -4.79 -28.75 -12.99
N GLU A 493 -5.08 -29.74 -13.83
CA GLU A 493 -4.31 -30.00 -15.05
C GLU A 493 -4.37 -28.82 -16.04
N ILE A 494 -5.55 -28.22 -16.23
CA ILE A 494 -5.71 -26.99 -17.03
C ILE A 494 -4.83 -25.86 -16.48
N PHE A 495 -4.86 -25.63 -15.16
CA PHE A 495 -4.04 -24.60 -14.54
C PHE A 495 -2.53 -24.89 -14.71
N ALA A 496 -2.10 -26.13 -14.54
CA ALA A 496 -0.71 -26.53 -14.72
C ALA A 496 -0.20 -26.24 -16.14
N ARG A 497 -1.03 -26.51 -17.16
CA ARG A 497 -0.72 -26.19 -18.56
C ARG A 497 -0.66 -24.69 -18.82
N LEU A 498 -1.53 -23.90 -18.19
CA LEU A 498 -1.47 -22.44 -18.27
C LEU A 498 -0.21 -21.87 -17.59
N VAL A 499 0.19 -22.42 -16.45
CA VAL A 499 1.42 -22.01 -15.73
C VAL A 499 2.67 -22.22 -16.58
N ALA A 500 2.70 -23.27 -17.39
CA ALA A 500 3.82 -23.58 -18.29
C ALA A 500 4.13 -22.43 -19.27
N GLU A 501 3.11 -21.64 -19.63
CA GLU A 501 3.17 -20.55 -20.61
C GLU A 501 2.95 -19.15 -20.00
N ALA A 502 2.94 -19.05 -18.66
CA ALA A 502 2.71 -17.81 -17.94
C ALA A 502 4.03 -17.14 -17.52
N ASP A 503 4.03 -15.82 -17.37
CA ASP A 503 5.14 -15.06 -16.80
C ASP A 503 5.05 -14.95 -15.28
N ALA A 504 3.82 -14.86 -14.76
CA ALA A 504 3.59 -14.78 -13.33
C ALA A 504 2.28 -15.42 -12.88
N VAL A 505 2.25 -15.82 -11.61
CA VAL A 505 1.05 -16.20 -10.86
C VAL A 505 0.90 -15.22 -9.70
N PHE A 506 -0.29 -14.62 -9.57
CA PHE A 506 -0.62 -13.72 -8.46
C PHE A 506 -1.62 -14.37 -7.52
N ALA A 507 -1.41 -14.22 -6.22
CA ALA A 507 -2.34 -14.67 -5.20
C ALA A 507 -2.28 -13.79 -3.95
N ASN A 508 -3.36 -13.76 -3.17
CA ASN A 508 -3.37 -13.11 -1.86
C ASN A 508 -4.08 -13.94 -0.79
N PHE A 509 -3.95 -15.27 -0.91
CA PHE A 509 -4.57 -16.19 0.02
C PHE A 509 -3.87 -16.21 1.37
N ARG A 510 -4.51 -16.86 2.35
CA ARG A 510 -3.80 -17.28 3.55
C ARG A 510 -2.60 -18.14 3.14
N PRO A 511 -1.40 -17.94 3.75
CA PRO A 511 -0.23 -18.76 3.48
C PRO A 511 -0.54 -20.26 3.45
N GLY A 512 0.02 -20.97 2.47
CA GLY A 512 -0.19 -22.40 2.26
C GLY A 512 -1.45 -22.78 1.47
N THR A 513 -2.40 -21.86 1.24
CA THR A 513 -3.64 -22.17 0.50
C THR A 513 -3.34 -22.58 -0.95
N LEU A 514 -2.52 -21.82 -1.68
CA LEU A 514 -2.15 -22.17 -3.06
C LEU A 514 -1.42 -23.52 -3.13
N ALA A 515 -0.52 -23.79 -2.17
CA ALA A 515 0.15 -25.07 -2.04
C ALA A 515 -0.83 -26.23 -1.79
N SER A 516 -1.84 -26.03 -0.93
CA SER A 516 -2.90 -27.02 -0.69
C SER A 516 -3.81 -27.28 -1.89
N LEU A 517 -3.87 -26.34 -2.85
CA LEU A 517 -4.52 -26.52 -4.14
C LEU A 517 -3.60 -27.22 -5.16
N GLY A 518 -2.40 -27.63 -4.75
CA GLY A 518 -1.45 -28.38 -5.58
C GLY A 518 -0.37 -27.52 -6.26
N PHE A 519 -0.30 -26.21 -5.96
CA PHE A 519 0.56 -25.27 -6.68
C PHE A 519 1.51 -24.50 -5.75
N SER A 520 2.34 -25.23 -4.98
CA SER A 520 3.44 -24.57 -4.24
C SER A 520 4.41 -23.89 -5.21
N TYR A 521 5.24 -22.96 -4.72
CA TYR A 521 6.22 -22.30 -5.58
C TYR A 521 7.18 -23.31 -6.25
N GLU A 522 7.57 -24.36 -5.52
CA GLU A 522 8.40 -25.44 -6.05
C GLU A 522 7.71 -26.11 -7.23
N ARG A 523 6.41 -26.41 -7.10
CA ARG A 523 5.62 -27.02 -8.18
C ARG A 523 5.45 -26.09 -9.37
N LEU A 524 5.17 -24.81 -9.14
CA LEU A 524 5.10 -23.81 -10.22
C LEU A 524 6.44 -23.74 -10.97
N ARG A 525 7.56 -23.76 -10.25
CA ARG A 525 8.90 -23.73 -10.83
C ARG A 525 9.26 -25.00 -11.61
N GLU A 526 8.76 -26.17 -11.19
CA GLU A 526 8.88 -27.41 -11.96
C GLU A 526 8.17 -27.31 -13.31
N LEU A 527 6.98 -26.71 -13.32
CA LEU A 527 6.20 -26.49 -14.55
C LEU A 527 6.85 -25.42 -15.44
N ASN A 528 7.39 -24.37 -14.82
CA ASN A 528 7.99 -23.24 -15.50
C ASN A 528 9.12 -22.62 -14.65
N PRO A 529 10.40 -22.88 -14.94
CA PRO A 529 11.53 -22.34 -14.18
C PRO A 529 11.64 -20.81 -14.19
N ARG A 530 10.93 -20.14 -15.11
CA ARG A 530 10.88 -18.69 -15.29
C ARG A 530 9.72 -18.04 -14.56
N ILE A 531 8.84 -18.80 -13.90
CA ILE A 531 7.62 -18.25 -13.30
C ILE A 531 7.94 -17.35 -12.09
N VAL A 532 7.34 -16.16 -12.08
CA VAL A 532 7.28 -15.31 -10.90
C VAL A 532 6.02 -15.65 -10.11
N LEU A 533 6.14 -15.99 -8.84
CA LEU A 533 5.00 -16.06 -7.93
C LEU A 533 4.99 -14.81 -7.08
N ALA A 534 3.90 -14.04 -7.12
CA ALA A 534 3.71 -12.90 -6.22
C ALA A 534 2.52 -13.18 -5.29
N GLU A 535 2.83 -13.34 -4.00
CA GLU A 535 1.84 -13.53 -2.95
C GLU A 535 1.75 -12.30 -2.04
N SER A 536 0.55 -12.01 -1.54
CA SER A 536 0.39 -11.10 -0.41
C SER A 536 -0.52 -11.68 0.66
N SER A 537 -0.29 -11.32 1.92
CA SER A 537 -1.12 -11.81 3.03
C SER A 537 -1.13 -10.80 4.17
N ALA A 538 -2.09 -10.89 5.07
CA ALA A 538 -2.19 -9.96 6.19
C ALA A 538 -0.93 -9.91 7.08
N PHE A 539 -0.34 -11.07 7.40
CA PHE A 539 0.73 -11.20 8.40
C PHE A 539 1.97 -11.98 7.89
N GLY A 540 2.17 -12.02 6.57
CA GLY A 540 3.30 -12.71 5.95
C GLY A 540 3.17 -14.24 5.89
N ALA A 541 4.08 -14.88 5.13
CA ALA A 541 4.10 -16.32 4.88
C ALA A 541 4.45 -17.18 6.10
N SER A 542 5.08 -16.59 7.12
CA SER A 542 5.69 -17.33 8.23
C SER A 542 5.48 -16.65 9.58
N GLY A 543 5.82 -17.36 10.65
CA GLY A 543 5.82 -16.83 12.02
C GLY A 543 4.46 -16.89 12.72
N PRO A 544 4.40 -16.43 13.98
CA PRO A 544 3.26 -16.67 14.89
C PRO A 544 1.90 -16.14 14.43
N TRP A 545 1.88 -15.17 13.51
CA TRP A 545 0.64 -14.53 13.04
C TRP A 545 0.22 -14.98 11.63
N SER A 546 1.04 -15.76 10.92
CA SER A 546 0.82 -16.17 9.52
C SER A 546 -0.51 -16.90 9.28
N GLU A 547 -0.96 -17.71 10.24
CA GLU A 547 -2.22 -18.48 10.13
C GLU A 547 -3.46 -17.70 10.61
N ARG A 548 -3.28 -16.48 11.15
CA ARG A 548 -4.40 -15.68 11.66
C ARG A 548 -5.30 -15.24 10.51
N MET A 549 -6.59 -15.10 10.81
CA MET A 549 -7.52 -14.49 9.86
C MET A 549 -7.23 -12.99 9.81
N GLY A 550 -6.95 -12.46 8.62
CA GLY A 550 -6.51 -11.10 8.43
C GLY A 550 -7.45 -10.31 7.53
N TYR A 551 -7.83 -9.14 8.00
CA TYR A 551 -8.54 -8.11 7.26
C TYR A 551 -7.84 -6.78 7.54
N GLY A 552 -7.85 -5.83 6.61
CA GLY A 552 -7.22 -4.51 6.78
C GLY A 552 -7.47 -3.85 8.15
N PRO A 553 -8.71 -3.81 8.68
CA PRO A 553 -8.99 -3.28 10.01
C PRO A 553 -8.26 -3.99 11.17
N LEU A 554 -8.09 -5.32 11.06
CA LEU A 554 -7.34 -6.11 12.06
C LEU A 554 -5.84 -5.88 11.92
N VAL A 555 -5.34 -5.75 10.68
CA VAL A 555 -3.94 -5.38 10.42
C VAL A 555 -3.63 -4.04 11.10
N ARG A 556 -4.42 -3.00 10.85
CA ARG A 556 -4.25 -1.66 11.48
C ARG A 556 -4.25 -1.71 13.01
N ALA A 557 -5.11 -2.54 13.61
CA ALA A 557 -5.16 -2.71 15.06
C ALA A 557 -3.85 -3.34 15.57
N THR A 558 -3.42 -4.46 14.97
CA THR A 558 -2.20 -5.16 15.38
C THR A 558 -0.91 -4.43 15.08
N THR A 559 -0.90 -3.53 14.10
CA THR A 559 0.29 -2.73 13.78
C THR A 559 0.32 -1.43 14.57
N GLY A 560 -0.73 -1.08 15.30
CA GLY A 560 -0.81 0.12 16.13
C GLY A 560 -1.16 1.42 15.40
N ILE A 561 -1.50 1.33 14.12
CA ILE A 561 -2.03 2.45 13.34
C ILE A 561 -3.35 2.94 13.92
N THR A 562 -4.23 2.02 14.35
CA THR A 562 -5.51 2.38 14.97
C THR A 562 -5.28 3.28 16.20
N LYS A 563 -4.24 3.05 16.99
CA LYS A 563 -3.90 3.84 18.19
C LYS A 563 -3.30 5.21 17.86
N LEU A 564 -2.74 5.39 16.66
CA LEU A 564 -2.28 6.68 16.15
C LEU A 564 -3.40 7.49 15.48
N TRP A 565 -4.53 6.86 15.16
CA TRP A 565 -5.63 7.45 14.42
C TRP A 565 -6.76 7.92 15.37
N THR A 566 -6.38 8.78 16.30
CA THR A 566 -7.23 9.35 17.36
C THR A 566 -7.22 10.87 17.30
N SER A 567 -8.12 11.52 18.03
CA SER A 567 -8.14 12.98 18.16
C SER A 567 -8.82 13.37 19.47
N ASP A 568 -8.22 14.31 20.20
CA ASP A 568 -8.80 14.90 21.40
C ASP A 568 -9.87 15.97 21.06
N ASP A 569 -9.81 16.52 19.84
CA ASP A 569 -10.70 17.59 19.37
C ASP A 569 -12.01 17.05 18.76
N ALA A 570 -12.07 15.75 18.45
CA ALA A 570 -13.20 15.13 17.78
C ALA A 570 -14.16 14.48 18.78
N SER A 571 -15.45 14.81 18.67
CA SER A 571 -16.52 14.14 19.41
C SER A 571 -17.25 13.13 18.50
N GLY A 572 -17.83 12.07 19.09
CA GLY A 572 -18.76 11.18 18.37
C GLY A 572 -18.28 9.76 18.08
N SER A 573 -17.17 9.29 18.66
CA SER A 573 -16.82 7.85 18.71
C SER A 573 -16.83 7.37 20.16
N GLU A 574 -17.61 6.32 20.47
CA GLU A 574 -17.62 5.69 21.81
C GLU A 574 -16.26 5.09 22.19
N SER A 575 -15.44 4.75 21.19
CA SER A 575 -14.11 4.12 21.37
C SER A 575 -12.93 5.09 21.27
N GLY A 576 -13.14 6.33 20.79
CA GLY A 576 -12.07 7.31 20.55
C GLY A 576 -11.18 7.04 19.32
N PHE A 577 -11.45 5.99 18.53
CA PHE A 577 -10.71 5.66 17.30
C PHE A 577 -11.48 6.04 16.03
N PHE A 578 -10.75 6.40 14.97
CA PHE A 578 -11.33 7.01 13.75
C PHE A 578 -10.87 6.38 12.42
N ASP A 579 -10.29 5.19 12.45
CA ASP A 579 -9.73 4.49 11.29
C ASP A 579 -10.74 3.60 10.53
N ALA A 580 -12.03 3.66 10.85
CA ALA A 580 -12.98 2.60 10.49
C ALA A 580 -13.40 2.58 9.00
N THR A 581 -13.25 3.68 8.28
CA THR A 581 -13.76 3.82 6.91
C THR A 581 -12.71 3.46 5.85
N THR A 582 -11.43 3.65 6.15
CA THR A 582 -10.35 3.53 5.16
C THR A 582 -9.96 2.07 4.90
N ILE A 583 -9.51 1.80 3.68
CA ILE A 583 -9.14 0.46 3.20
C ILE A 583 -7.64 0.18 3.39
N PHE A 584 -6.89 1.16 3.92
CA PHE A 584 -5.47 1.02 4.22
C PHE A 584 -5.17 -0.22 5.10
N PRO A 585 -4.16 -1.06 4.81
CA PRO A 585 -3.11 -0.85 3.82
C PRO A 585 -3.36 -1.52 2.45
N ASP A 586 -4.54 -2.10 2.17
CA ASP A 586 -4.71 -3.04 1.07
C ASP A 586 -4.27 -2.49 -0.30
N HIS A 587 -4.68 -1.25 -0.65
CA HIS A 587 -4.29 -0.58 -1.91
C HIS A 587 -2.79 -0.31 -2.02
N VAL A 588 -2.16 0.06 -0.90
CA VAL A 588 -0.72 0.30 -0.82
C VAL A 588 0.04 -1.01 -0.93
N ALA A 589 -0.44 -2.06 -0.24
CA ALA A 589 0.16 -3.39 -0.31
C ALA A 589 0.08 -3.99 -1.72
N ALA A 590 -1.00 -3.75 -2.47
CA ALA A 590 -1.10 -4.15 -3.87
C ALA A 590 0.02 -3.53 -4.72
N ARG A 591 0.30 -2.24 -4.55
CA ARG A 591 1.37 -1.53 -5.28
C ARG A 591 2.77 -1.97 -4.87
N VAL A 592 3.00 -2.20 -3.59
CA VAL A 592 4.27 -2.78 -3.10
C VAL A 592 4.47 -4.19 -3.68
N THR A 593 3.40 -4.97 -3.77
CA THR A 593 3.43 -6.31 -4.41
C THR A 593 3.69 -6.21 -5.90
N ALA A 594 3.07 -5.25 -6.60
CA ALA A 594 3.30 -5.01 -8.03
C ALA A 594 4.76 -4.59 -8.30
N LEU A 595 5.31 -3.72 -7.45
CA LEU A 595 6.71 -3.31 -7.51
C LEU A 595 7.66 -4.51 -7.34
N ALA A 596 7.41 -5.38 -6.35
CA ALA A 596 8.22 -6.58 -6.12
C ALA A 596 8.10 -7.59 -7.27
N ALA A 597 6.89 -7.81 -7.79
CA ALA A 597 6.63 -8.69 -8.92
C ALA A 597 7.33 -8.20 -10.19
N LEU A 598 7.28 -6.90 -10.48
CA LEU A 598 7.96 -6.31 -11.62
C LEU A 598 9.49 -6.36 -11.46
N ALA A 599 10.01 -6.13 -10.26
CA ALA A 599 11.43 -6.31 -9.98
C ALA A 599 11.88 -7.76 -10.20
N ALA A 600 11.04 -8.74 -9.83
CA ALA A 600 11.30 -10.16 -10.10
C ALA A 600 11.29 -10.48 -11.60
N LEU A 601 10.34 -9.93 -12.36
CA LEU A 601 10.29 -10.05 -13.83
C LEU A 601 11.53 -9.43 -14.49
N ILE A 602 12.01 -8.28 -14.01
CA ILE A 602 13.26 -7.66 -14.47
C ILE A 602 14.47 -8.54 -14.13
N GLY A 603 14.56 -9.01 -12.88
CA GLY A 603 15.67 -9.86 -12.43
C GLY A 603 15.76 -11.16 -13.24
N ARG A 604 14.61 -11.73 -13.60
CA ARG A 604 14.48 -12.91 -14.46
C ARG A 604 15.07 -12.74 -15.85
N GLU A 605 15.03 -11.54 -16.44
CA GLU A 605 15.65 -11.29 -17.75
C GLU A 605 17.17 -11.49 -17.71
N ARG A 606 17.79 -11.31 -16.54
CA ARG A 606 19.22 -11.59 -16.32
C ARG A 606 19.49 -13.00 -15.83
N SER A 607 18.76 -13.45 -14.80
CA SER A 607 19.04 -14.74 -14.14
C SER A 607 18.57 -15.94 -14.96
N GLY A 608 17.61 -15.73 -15.88
CA GLY A 608 16.93 -16.82 -16.57
C GLY A 608 15.90 -17.57 -15.71
N THR A 609 15.77 -17.23 -14.42
CA THR A 609 14.88 -17.89 -13.45
C THR A 609 13.92 -16.91 -12.81
N GLY A 610 12.70 -17.35 -12.54
CA GLY A 610 11.75 -16.55 -11.76
C GLY A 610 12.13 -16.47 -10.28
N ALA A 611 11.26 -15.82 -9.50
CA ALA A 611 11.41 -15.69 -8.04
C ALA A 611 10.05 -15.77 -7.35
N HIS A 612 10.05 -16.13 -6.07
CA HIS A 612 8.87 -16.00 -5.21
C HIS A 612 8.98 -14.71 -4.40
N VAL A 613 8.06 -13.78 -4.61
CA VAL A 613 7.92 -12.57 -3.80
C VAL A 613 6.69 -12.69 -2.91
N HIS A 614 6.84 -12.39 -1.62
CA HIS A 614 5.74 -12.39 -0.65
C HIS A 614 5.69 -11.06 0.10
N ILE A 615 4.54 -10.41 0.12
CA ILE A 615 4.34 -9.14 0.82
C ILE A 615 3.39 -9.32 2.01
N SER A 616 3.86 -8.93 3.20
CA SER A 616 3.05 -8.85 4.41
C SER A 616 2.39 -7.48 4.50
N GLN A 617 1.05 -7.41 4.52
CA GLN A 617 0.32 -6.16 4.68
C GLN A 617 0.64 -5.47 6.01
N ALA A 618 0.88 -6.24 7.07
CA ALA A 618 1.31 -5.72 8.36
C ALA A 618 2.71 -5.08 8.28
N GLU A 619 3.64 -5.68 7.54
CA GLU A 619 4.97 -5.08 7.32
C GLU A 619 4.87 -3.83 6.45
N VAL A 620 4.03 -3.81 5.40
CA VAL A 620 3.74 -2.59 4.61
C VAL A 620 3.25 -1.47 5.53
N ALA A 621 2.28 -1.76 6.40
CA ALA A 621 1.72 -0.78 7.33
C ALA A 621 2.77 -0.22 8.31
N VAL A 622 3.64 -1.06 8.87
CA VAL A 622 4.73 -0.63 9.76
C VAL A 622 5.76 0.22 9.01
N ASN A 623 6.13 -0.18 7.79
CA ASN A 623 7.14 0.55 7.00
C ASN A 623 6.64 1.92 6.53
N GLN A 624 5.35 2.10 6.25
CA GLN A 624 4.75 3.40 5.90
C GLN A 624 4.91 4.48 6.98
N LEU A 625 5.15 4.06 8.23
CA LEU A 625 5.32 4.95 9.38
C LEU A 625 6.63 4.67 10.12
N ALA A 626 7.64 4.07 9.45
CA ALA A 626 8.83 3.55 10.11
C ALA A 626 9.52 4.58 11.02
N ALA A 627 9.64 5.84 10.58
CA ALA A 627 10.23 6.91 11.40
C ALA A 627 9.49 7.10 12.74
N ARG A 628 8.16 7.09 12.72
CA ARG A 628 7.33 7.21 13.93
C ARG A 628 7.49 6.00 14.86
N TYR A 629 7.58 4.79 14.30
CA TYR A 629 7.73 3.58 15.09
C TYR A 629 9.08 3.55 15.81
N VAL A 630 10.14 3.91 15.09
CA VAL A 630 11.50 3.97 15.62
C VAL A 630 11.60 5.02 16.73
N THR A 631 11.00 6.20 16.55
CA THR A 631 11.04 7.26 17.57
C THR A 631 10.23 6.92 18.80
N ASP A 632 9.03 6.38 18.65
CA ASP A 632 8.19 5.97 19.77
C ASP A 632 8.88 4.86 20.59
N ALA A 633 9.53 3.90 19.91
CA ALA A 633 10.31 2.86 20.58
C ALA A 633 11.57 3.42 21.26
N ALA A 634 12.29 4.35 20.61
CA ALA A 634 13.45 5.02 21.21
C ALA A 634 13.04 5.80 22.48
N GLN A 635 11.93 6.52 22.43
CA GLN A 635 11.39 7.24 23.58
C GLN A 635 10.97 6.27 24.70
N ALA A 636 10.30 5.17 24.36
CA ALA A 636 9.93 4.13 25.33
C ALA A 636 11.16 3.45 25.97
N ALA A 637 12.28 3.40 25.24
CA ALA A 637 13.56 2.92 25.75
C ALA A 637 14.36 3.98 26.55
N GLY A 638 13.82 5.19 26.72
CA GLY A 638 14.45 6.28 27.46
C GLY A 638 15.53 7.04 26.70
N LEU A 639 15.61 6.89 25.37
CA LEU A 639 16.52 7.67 24.54
C LEU A 639 16.00 9.10 24.35
N THR A 640 16.93 10.04 24.16
CA THR A 640 16.58 11.43 23.83
C THR A 640 16.05 11.53 22.40
N VAL A 641 14.78 11.94 22.28
CA VAL A 641 14.09 12.17 21.01
C VAL A 641 13.75 13.66 20.89
N ALA A 642 14.05 14.25 19.74
CA ALA A 642 13.55 15.55 19.35
C ALA A 642 12.39 15.35 18.37
N ASP A 643 11.20 15.79 18.77
CA ASP A 643 9.97 15.63 17.99
C ASP A 643 9.84 16.70 16.90
N ASP A 644 9.11 16.36 15.84
CA ASP A 644 8.66 17.32 14.84
C ASP A 644 7.60 18.25 15.45
N ALA A 645 7.89 19.55 15.46
CA ALA A 645 7.00 20.59 16.00
C ALA A 645 5.90 21.03 15.01
N THR A 646 5.82 20.40 13.83
CA THR A 646 4.80 20.71 12.83
C THR A 646 3.40 20.51 13.38
N VAL A 647 2.55 21.53 13.25
CA VAL A 647 1.16 21.48 13.68
C VAL A 647 0.24 21.37 12.47
N HIS A 648 -0.61 20.35 12.45
CA HIS A 648 -1.70 20.22 11.48
C HIS A 648 -3.05 20.46 12.16
N GLY A 649 -3.81 21.42 11.66
CA GLY A 649 -5.16 21.74 12.11
C GLY A 649 -6.17 21.56 10.98
N VAL A 650 -7.38 21.11 11.33
CA VAL A 650 -8.54 21.00 10.44
C VAL A 650 -9.53 22.04 10.92
N PHE A 651 -9.83 23.09 10.16
CA PHE A 651 -10.62 24.24 10.60
C PHE A 651 -11.94 24.32 9.84
N ALA A 652 -13.04 24.65 10.53
CA ALA A 652 -14.34 24.81 9.89
C ALA A 652 -14.33 25.99 8.92
N CYS A 653 -15.02 25.83 7.79
CA CYS A 653 -15.23 26.87 6.77
C CYS A 653 -16.72 27.18 6.63
N ALA A 654 -17.04 28.25 5.90
CA ALA A 654 -18.42 28.55 5.55
C ALA A 654 -19.01 27.42 4.69
N GLY A 655 -20.24 27.01 4.99
CA GLY A 655 -20.94 25.93 4.28
C GLY A 655 -21.34 24.76 5.18
N ASP A 656 -21.97 23.75 4.59
CA ASP A 656 -22.36 22.52 5.28
C ASP A 656 -21.20 21.52 5.29
N ASP A 657 -20.66 21.25 6.49
CA ASP A 657 -19.54 20.33 6.71
C ASP A 657 -18.30 20.66 5.86
N GLU A 658 -18.04 21.94 5.58
CA GLU A 658 -16.87 22.36 4.81
C GLU A 658 -15.68 22.67 5.73
N TRP A 659 -14.50 22.17 5.35
CA TRP A 659 -13.29 22.23 6.18
C TRP A 659 -12.07 22.58 5.35
N CYS A 660 -11.08 23.21 5.99
CA CYS A 660 -9.77 23.45 5.41
C CYS A 660 -8.67 22.96 6.37
N VAL A 661 -7.70 22.23 5.83
CA VAL A 661 -6.49 21.87 6.56
C VAL A 661 -5.49 23.00 6.45
N ILE A 662 -4.81 23.32 7.56
CA ILE A 662 -3.69 24.27 7.61
C ILE A 662 -2.54 23.59 8.35
N SER A 663 -1.34 23.60 7.76
CA SER A 663 -0.12 23.06 8.36
C SER A 663 0.85 24.18 8.69
N LEU A 664 1.38 24.18 9.91
CA LEU A 664 2.40 25.11 10.38
C LEU A 664 3.69 24.32 10.63
N ARG A 665 4.62 24.35 9.68
CA ARG A 665 5.89 23.63 9.72
C ARG A 665 6.97 24.39 10.50
N SER A 666 6.79 25.69 10.65
CA SER A 666 7.80 26.58 11.20
C SER A 666 7.19 27.81 11.89
N ALA A 667 8.03 28.54 12.61
CA ALA A 667 7.67 29.86 13.13
C ALA A 667 7.40 30.90 12.02
N GLU A 668 7.88 30.66 10.80
CA GLU A 668 7.57 31.50 9.64
C GLU A 668 6.16 31.24 9.14
N ASP A 669 5.76 29.98 8.97
CA ASP A 669 4.38 29.62 8.61
C ASP A 669 3.38 30.21 9.64
N ARG A 670 3.73 30.16 10.93
CA ARG A 670 2.90 30.73 12.01
C ARG A 670 2.75 32.25 11.90
N ARG A 671 3.83 32.98 11.61
CA ARG A 671 3.77 34.44 11.39
C ARG A 671 2.97 34.78 10.15
N ALA A 672 3.20 34.07 9.04
CA ALA A 672 2.46 34.26 7.80
C ALA A 672 0.94 34.01 7.99
N LEU A 673 0.54 32.98 8.74
CA LEU A 673 -0.87 32.76 9.09
C LEU A 673 -1.42 33.92 9.93
N ALA A 674 -0.68 34.39 10.94
CA ALA A 674 -1.09 35.51 11.79
C ALA A 674 -1.35 36.77 10.95
N ASP A 675 -0.42 37.09 10.04
CA ASP A 675 -0.53 38.23 9.12
C ASP A 675 -1.77 38.12 8.22
N VAL A 676 -2.04 36.94 7.65
CA VAL A 676 -3.21 36.72 6.77
C VAL A 676 -4.54 36.89 7.51
N ILE A 677 -4.62 36.45 8.77
CA ILE A 677 -5.86 36.57 9.56
C ILE A 677 -5.96 37.88 10.35
N GLY A 678 -4.91 38.71 10.34
CA GLY A 678 -4.84 39.97 11.08
C GLY A 678 -4.64 39.81 12.60
N ALA A 679 -4.04 38.71 13.03
CA ALA A 679 -3.68 38.47 14.43
C ALA A 679 -2.24 38.96 14.71
N SER A 680 -1.97 39.47 15.92
CA SER A 680 -0.62 39.89 16.30
C SER A 680 0.32 38.69 16.51
N GLU A 681 -0.17 37.65 17.18
CA GLU A 681 0.53 36.39 17.41
C GLU A 681 -0.49 35.25 17.51
N LEU A 682 -0.03 34.01 17.25
CA LEU A 682 -0.87 32.81 17.32
C LEU A 682 -0.42 31.88 18.46
N PRO A 683 -1.34 31.39 19.31
CA PRO A 683 -1.01 30.47 20.41
C PRO A 683 -0.33 29.19 19.93
N VAL A 684 0.66 28.72 20.69
CA VAL A 684 1.41 27.50 20.36
C VAL A 684 0.62 26.24 20.67
N ASP A 685 -0.25 26.27 21.68
CA ASP A 685 -1.12 25.15 22.03
C ASP A 685 -2.27 25.00 21.03
N ARG A 686 -2.71 23.76 20.86
CA ARG A 686 -3.71 23.39 19.85
C ARG A 686 -5.06 24.06 20.08
N ALA A 687 -5.52 24.13 21.33
CA ALA A 687 -6.82 24.72 21.67
C ALA A 687 -6.85 26.22 21.36
N GLY A 688 -5.83 26.97 21.80
CA GLY A 688 -5.70 28.39 21.52
C GLY A 688 -5.49 28.68 20.03
N LEU A 689 -4.77 27.81 19.30
CA LEU A 689 -4.65 27.95 17.84
C LEU A 689 -6.00 27.80 17.14
N ILE A 690 -6.81 26.82 17.54
CA ILE A 690 -8.18 26.64 17.00
C ILE A 690 -9.03 27.87 17.30
N GLU A 691 -9.05 28.34 18.55
CA GLU A 691 -9.81 29.52 18.97
C GLU A 691 -9.43 30.79 18.19
N ALA A 692 -8.14 30.97 17.87
CA ALA A 692 -7.66 32.14 17.14
C ALA A 692 -7.95 32.10 15.63
N VAL A 693 -7.90 30.92 15.01
CA VAL A 693 -7.98 30.77 13.54
C VAL A 693 -9.40 30.52 13.05
N GLU A 694 -10.19 29.74 13.80
CA GLU A 694 -11.52 29.29 13.37
C GLU A 694 -12.54 30.42 13.12
N PRO A 695 -12.54 31.55 13.86
CA PRO A 695 -13.40 32.69 13.53
C PRO A 695 -13.15 33.26 12.12
N TRP A 696 -11.90 33.21 11.65
CA TRP A 696 -11.54 33.70 10.32
C TRP A 696 -11.91 32.70 9.22
N THR A 697 -11.67 31.40 9.44
CA THR A 697 -11.96 30.36 8.44
C THR A 697 -13.46 30.10 8.31
N SER A 698 -14.22 30.06 9.41
CA SER A 698 -15.64 29.69 9.44
C SER A 698 -16.58 30.65 8.71
N THR A 699 -16.09 31.85 8.37
CA THR A 699 -16.83 32.87 7.61
C THR A 699 -16.45 32.92 6.14
N ARG A 700 -15.61 31.99 5.65
CA ARG A 700 -15.05 31.97 4.30
C ARG A 700 -15.18 30.61 3.64
N GLU A 701 -15.33 30.62 2.32
CA GLU A 701 -15.29 29.41 1.49
C GLU A 701 -13.94 28.69 1.63
N LYS A 702 -13.96 27.36 1.70
CA LYS A 702 -12.75 26.54 1.94
C LYS A 702 -11.64 26.75 0.90
N ASP A 703 -12.01 26.94 -0.37
CA ASP A 703 -11.06 27.19 -1.46
C ASP A 703 -10.39 28.56 -1.31
N ALA A 704 -11.15 29.60 -0.93
CA ALA A 704 -10.62 30.94 -0.70
C ALA A 704 -9.67 30.98 0.50
N VAL A 705 -9.96 30.23 1.56
CA VAL A 705 -9.06 30.02 2.70
C VAL A 705 -7.75 29.40 2.22
N ALA A 706 -7.81 28.27 1.51
CA ALA A 706 -6.63 27.56 1.04
C ALA A 706 -5.78 28.42 0.09
N GLU A 707 -6.40 29.12 -0.87
CA GLU A 707 -5.72 30.01 -1.79
C GLU A 707 -5.02 31.19 -1.10
N ALA A 708 -5.65 31.79 -0.09
CA ALA A 708 -5.04 32.89 0.65
C ALA A 708 -3.77 32.45 1.40
N LEU A 709 -3.82 31.28 2.02
CA LEU A 709 -2.72 30.75 2.82
C LEU A 709 -1.58 30.21 1.94
N GLN A 710 -1.91 29.51 0.86
CA GLN A 710 -0.92 29.03 -0.11
C GLN A 710 -0.18 30.21 -0.79
N ARG A 711 -0.86 31.33 -1.07
CA ARG A 711 -0.21 32.57 -1.54
C ARG A 711 0.76 33.18 -0.53
N ALA A 712 0.54 32.95 0.77
CA ALA A 712 1.43 33.38 1.84
C ALA A 712 2.52 32.35 2.18
N GLY A 713 2.60 31.24 1.44
CA GLY A 713 3.57 30.16 1.67
C GLY A 713 3.18 29.17 2.77
N VAL A 714 1.97 29.30 3.34
CA VAL A 714 1.46 28.39 4.38
C VAL A 714 0.70 27.23 3.72
N PRO A 715 1.13 25.96 3.90
CA PRO A 715 0.44 24.82 3.31
C PRO A 715 -0.99 24.70 3.83
N ALA A 716 -1.96 24.83 2.93
CA ALA A 716 -3.38 24.71 3.23
C ALA A 716 -4.14 24.06 2.07
N ALA A 717 -5.21 23.35 2.39
CA ALA A 717 -6.06 22.73 1.37
C ALA A 717 -7.52 22.53 1.83
N PRO A 718 -8.48 22.70 0.91
CA PRO A 718 -9.87 22.38 1.17
C PRO A 718 -10.05 20.86 1.33
N MET A 719 -10.97 20.46 2.20
CA MET A 719 -11.41 19.06 2.28
C MET A 719 -12.30 18.72 1.07
N ASN A 720 -11.82 17.84 0.22
CA ASN A 720 -12.53 17.31 -0.93
C ASN A 720 -13.28 16.02 -0.57
N ARG A 721 -14.45 15.86 -1.16
CA ARG A 721 -15.21 14.59 -1.24
C ARG A 721 -15.04 13.97 -2.62
N ALA A 722 -15.54 12.76 -2.81
CA ALA A 722 -15.46 12.06 -4.09
C ALA A 722 -15.99 12.92 -5.27
N ILE A 723 -17.11 13.62 -5.08
CA ILE A 723 -17.65 14.51 -6.11
C ILE A 723 -16.75 15.72 -6.42
N ASP A 724 -16.02 16.23 -5.43
CA ASP A 724 -15.13 17.38 -5.59
C ASP A 724 -13.85 16.97 -6.36
N VAL A 725 -13.39 15.72 -6.19
CA VAL A 725 -12.18 15.19 -6.85
C VAL A 725 -12.27 15.24 -8.38
N LEU A 726 -13.44 14.94 -8.97
CA LEU A 726 -13.61 15.00 -10.43
C LEU A 726 -13.57 16.45 -10.96
N ALA A 727 -13.96 17.41 -10.11
CA ALA A 727 -13.94 18.83 -10.45
C ALA A 727 -12.59 19.49 -10.15
N ASP A 728 -11.68 18.82 -9.44
CA ASP A 728 -10.41 19.40 -8.99
C ASP A 728 -9.57 19.90 -10.18
N PRO A 729 -9.08 21.16 -10.16
CA PRO A 729 -8.41 21.77 -11.29
C PRO A 729 -7.08 21.08 -11.64
N VAL A 730 -6.37 20.54 -10.66
CA VAL A 730 -5.11 19.82 -10.90
C VAL A 730 -5.39 18.50 -11.61
N LEU A 731 -6.33 17.72 -11.08
CA LEU A 731 -6.66 16.40 -11.62
C LEU A 731 -7.27 16.47 -13.02
N ARG A 732 -8.07 17.50 -13.30
CA ARG A 732 -8.61 17.78 -14.65
C ARG A 732 -7.53 18.20 -15.63
N HIS A 733 -6.65 19.13 -15.24
CA HIS A 733 -5.54 19.58 -16.07
C HIS A 733 -4.63 18.41 -16.47
N ARG A 734 -4.35 17.53 -15.51
CA ARG A 734 -3.47 16.38 -15.67
C ARG A 734 -4.15 15.14 -16.24
N LYS A 735 -5.48 15.18 -16.42
CA LYS A 735 -6.31 14.11 -16.99
C LYS A 735 -6.16 12.79 -16.23
N LEU A 736 -6.19 12.87 -14.89
CA LEU A 736 -6.03 11.69 -14.04
C LEU A 736 -7.12 10.64 -14.30
N PHE A 737 -8.35 11.11 -14.52
CA PHE A 737 -9.52 10.28 -14.79
C PHE A 737 -10.02 10.41 -16.23
N THR A 738 -10.58 9.32 -16.74
CA THR A 738 -11.35 9.27 -17.99
C THR A 738 -12.64 8.49 -17.77
N ASP A 739 -13.58 8.64 -18.70
CA ASP A 739 -14.87 7.96 -18.67
C ASP A 739 -14.71 6.54 -19.24
N MET A 740 -14.90 5.52 -18.39
CA MET A 740 -14.98 4.12 -18.81
C MET A 740 -16.45 3.74 -19.02
N THR A 741 -16.79 3.29 -20.22
CA THR A 741 -18.12 2.72 -20.51
C THR A 741 -18.13 1.23 -20.17
N HIS A 742 -19.18 0.79 -19.47
CA HIS A 742 -19.37 -0.62 -19.14
C HIS A 742 -20.81 -1.03 -19.50
N PRO A 743 -21.04 -2.17 -20.19
CA PRO A 743 -22.39 -2.58 -20.65
C PRO A 743 -23.45 -2.81 -19.56
N LEU A 744 -23.05 -2.79 -18.28
CA LEU A 744 -23.92 -3.06 -17.13
C LEU A 744 -24.21 -1.78 -16.32
N PHE A 745 -23.72 -0.63 -16.77
CA PHE A 745 -23.89 0.66 -16.10
C PHE A 745 -24.40 1.67 -17.11
N ASP A 746 -25.49 2.36 -16.76
CA ASP A 746 -26.14 3.34 -17.64
C ASP A 746 -25.31 4.61 -17.86
N HIS A 747 -24.34 4.85 -16.98
CA HIS A 747 -23.48 6.03 -17.00
C HIS A 747 -22.01 5.63 -17.00
N PRO A 748 -21.14 6.40 -17.67
CA PRO A 748 -19.70 6.17 -17.61
C PRO A 748 -19.17 6.25 -16.19
N ILE A 749 -18.18 5.42 -15.91
CA ILE A 749 -17.53 5.34 -14.60
C ILE A 749 -16.16 6.01 -14.70
N PRO A 750 -15.83 7.00 -13.85
CA PRO A 750 -14.49 7.55 -13.78
C PRO A 750 -13.45 6.47 -13.47
N ALA A 751 -12.48 6.31 -14.36
CA ALA A 751 -11.38 5.35 -14.25
C ALA A 751 -10.03 6.06 -14.38
N GLU A 752 -9.04 5.57 -13.65
CA GLU A 752 -7.66 6.08 -13.70
C GLU A 752 -7.06 5.87 -15.10
N THR A 753 -6.36 6.88 -15.65
CA THR A 753 -5.81 6.77 -17.02
C THR A 753 -4.40 6.18 -17.07
N ARG A 754 -3.61 6.32 -16.01
CA ARG A 754 -2.19 5.95 -15.95
C ARG A 754 -1.64 6.02 -14.51
N PRO A 755 -0.55 5.29 -14.18
CA PRO A 755 0.14 5.42 -12.89
C PRO A 755 0.78 6.79 -12.62
N ALA A 756 1.22 7.47 -13.67
CA ALA A 756 1.84 8.80 -13.66
C ALA A 756 1.81 9.39 -15.08
N ARG A 757 2.11 10.68 -15.25
CA ARG A 757 2.17 11.32 -16.57
C ARG A 757 3.50 11.01 -17.26
N TYR A 758 3.45 10.07 -18.19
CA TYR A 758 4.55 9.69 -19.09
C TYR A 758 4.57 10.52 -20.39
N ALA A 759 5.74 10.64 -21.01
CA ALA A 759 5.90 11.19 -22.35
C ALA A 759 5.67 10.14 -23.45
N HIS A 760 6.08 8.89 -23.25
CA HIS A 760 5.95 7.82 -24.25
C HIS A 760 4.91 6.76 -23.91
N ILE A 761 4.80 6.33 -22.66
CA ILE A 761 3.83 5.29 -22.27
C ILE A 761 2.39 5.82 -22.45
N PRO A 762 1.55 5.15 -23.27
CA PRO A 762 0.18 5.59 -23.53
C PRO A 762 -0.73 5.35 -22.33
N GLN A 763 -1.93 5.94 -22.37
CA GLN A 763 -2.98 5.66 -21.38
C GLN A 763 -3.42 4.19 -21.41
N ALA A 764 -3.92 3.75 -20.26
CA ALA A 764 -4.53 2.44 -20.10
C ALA A 764 -5.71 2.28 -21.07
N GLU A 765 -5.92 1.05 -21.53
CA GLU A 765 -7.21 0.68 -22.12
C GLU A 765 -8.29 0.69 -21.03
N THR A 766 -9.54 0.75 -21.46
CA THR A 766 -10.70 0.74 -20.55
C THR A 766 -11.68 -0.34 -20.97
N ARG A 767 -11.16 -1.53 -21.33
CA ARG A 767 -12.01 -2.69 -21.64
C ARG A 767 -12.79 -3.10 -20.39
N PRO A 768 -14.12 -3.33 -20.51
CA PRO A 768 -14.96 -3.73 -19.39
C PRO A 768 -14.40 -4.91 -18.59
N ALA A 769 -14.65 -4.93 -17.28
CA ALA A 769 -14.29 -6.04 -16.42
C ALA A 769 -15.13 -7.29 -16.78
N PRO A 770 -14.58 -8.50 -16.65
CA PRO A 770 -15.26 -9.69 -17.14
C PRO A 770 -16.38 -10.17 -16.20
N MET A 771 -17.42 -10.77 -16.78
CA MET A 771 -18.36 -11.63 -16.07
C MET A 771 -17.68 -12.94 -15.61
N PRO A 772 -18.20 -13.63 -14.58
CA PRO A 772 -17.58 -14.87 -14.09
C PRO A 772 -17.47 -15.91 -15.21
N GLY A 773 -16.24 -16.34 -15.52
CA GLY A 773 -15.99 -17.32 -16.58
C GLY A 773 -16.38 -16.88 -18.00
N GLU A 774 -16.49 -15.57 -18.26
CA GLU A 774 -16.87 -15.03 -19.57
C GLU A 774 -15.95 -15.52 -20.70
N HIS A 775 -14.66 -15.62 -20.42
CA HIS A 775 -13.64 -15.93 -21.41
C HIS A 775 -13.14 -17.38 -21.33
N THR A 776 -13.78 -18.24 -20.52
CA THR A 776 -13.35 -19.63 -20.29
C THR A 776 -13.16 -20.42 -21.59
N ARG A 777 -14.16 -20.38 -22.48
CA ARG A 777 -14.08 -21.12 -23.76
C ARG A 777 -12.98 -20.57 -24.66
N GLU A 778 -12.89 -19.24 -24.75
CA GLU A 778 -11.86 -18.55 -25.53
C GLU A 778 -10.45 -18.92 -25.05
N ILE A 779 -10.21 -18.88 -23.74
CA ILE A 779 -8.91 -19.20 -23.13
C ILE A 779 -8.55 -20.67 -23.39
N CYS A 780 -9.46 -21.60 -23.15
CA CYS A 780 -9.24 -23.02 -23.41
C CYS A 780 -8.92 -23.31 -24.88
N GLN A 781 -9.56 -22.62 -25.81
CA GLN A 781 -9.29 -22.78 -27.24
C GLN A 781 -7.96 -22.13 -27.65
N LYS A 782 -7.74 -20.86 -27.30
CA LYS A 782 -6.59 -20.08 -27.76
C LYS A 782 -5.29 -20.48 -27.09
N LEU A 783 -5.30 -20.71 -25.78
CA LEU A 783 -4.08 -20.95 -25.01
C LEU A 783 -3.77 -22.44 -24.85
N LEU A 784 -4.79 -23.31 -24.88
CA LEU A 784 -4.64 -24.74 -24.63
C LEU A 784 -5.01 -25.62 -25.83
N ALA A 785 -5.42 -25.03 -26.95
CA ALA A 785 -5.83 -25.74 -28.17
C ALA A 785 -6.88 -26.84 -27.92
N LEU A 786 -7.77 -26.65 -26.93
CA LEU A 786 -8.87 -27.56 -26.66
C LEU A 786 -10.00 -27.33 -27.65
N ASP A 787 -10.59 -28.41 -28.17
CA ASP A 787 -11.78 -28.32 -29.01
C ASP A 787 -13.05 -28.11 -28.18
N SER A 788 -14.16 -27.79 -28.86
CA SER A 788 -15.44 -27.54 -28.19
C SER A 788 -15.96 -28.75 -27.41
N ALA A 789 -15.74 -29.97 -27.91
CA ALA A 789 -16.25 -31.18 -27.27
C ALA A 789 -15.53 -31.46 -25.94
N GLU A 790 -14.22 -31.24 -25.90
CA GLU A 790 -13.42 -31.37 -24.69
C GLU A 790 -13.79 -30.30 -23.65
N ILE A 791 -14.01 -29.06 -24.09
CA ILE A 791 -14.46 -27.97 -23.20
C ILE A 791 -15.85 -28.28 -22.62
N ASP A 792 -16.76 -28.80 -23.43
CA ASP A 792 -18.10 -29.18 -22.97
C ASP A 792 -18.03 -30.33 -21.96
N ARG A 793 -17.14 -31.31 -22.18
CA ARG A 793 -16.85 -32.40 -21.23
C ARG A 793 -16.30 -31.88 -19.91
N LEU A 794 -15.31 -30.98 -19.95
CA LEU A 794 -14.71 -30.36 -18.77
C LEU A 794 -15.73 -29.50 -17.99
N THR A 795 -16.63 -28.83 -18.71
CA THR A 795 -17.73 -28.06 -18.12
C THR A 795 -18.72 -28.99 -17.40
N ALA A 796 -19.10 -30.10 -18.04
CA ALA A 796 -19.98 -31.11 -17.44
C ALA A 796 -19.34 -31.80 -16.23
N ALA A 797 -18.01 -31.97 -16.23
CA ALA A 797 -17.25 -32.48 -15.09
C ALA A 797 -17.07 -31.45 -13.96
N GLY A 798 -17.49 -30.19 -14.16
CA GLY A 798 -17.30 -29.11 -13.20
C GLY A 798 -15.84 -28.65 -13.05
N ALA A 799 -14.96 -29.01 -13.98
CA ALA A 799 -13.57 -28.57 -13.99
C ALA A 799 -13.47 -27.08 -14.39
N VAL A 800 -14.27 -26.67 -15.37
CA VAL A 800 -14.42 -25.29 -15.81
C VAL A 800 -15.88 -24.85 -15.77
N PHE A 801 -16.13 -23.54 -15.77
CA PHE A 801 -17.48 -23.01 -15.99
C PHE A 801 -17.44 -21.76 -16.86
N THR A 802 -18.52 -21.52 -17.60
CA THR A 802 -18.70 -20.31 -18.42
C THR A 802 -19.70 -19.37 -17.74
N ALA A 803 -19.69 -18.09 -18.15
CA ALA A 803 -20.75 -17.17 -17.76
C ALA A 803 -22.12 -17.78 -18.12
N ARG A 804 -23.07 -17.73 -17.18
CA ARG A 804 -24.46 -18.09 -17.45
C ARG A 804 -25.05 -17.00 -18.33
N GLU A 805 -25.69 -17.37 -19.44
CA GLU A 805 -26.54 -16.43 -20.17
C GLU A 805 -27.60 -15.88 -19.18
N PRO A 806 -27.86 -14.57 -19.15
CA PRO A 806 -28.94 -14.02 -18.36
C PRO A 806 -30.21 -14.77 -18.76
N ALA A 807 -30.89 -15.40 -17.80
CA ALA A 807 -32.19 -15.99 -18.06
C ALA A 807 -33.08 -14.87 -18.63
N ALA A 808 -33.52 -15.02 -19.88
CA ALA A 808 -34.57 -14.17 -20.42
C ALA A 808 -35.72 -14.21 -19.40
N GLU A 809 -36.06 -13.06 -18.82
CA GLU A 809 -37.15 -12.96 -17.87
C GLU A 809 -38.39 -13.59 -18.52
N SER A 810 -38.80 -14.75 -18.00
CA SER A 810 -40.08 -15.30 -18.38
C SER A 810 -41.14 -14.35 -17.82
N ASP A 811 -41.88 -13.72 -18.72
CA ASP A 811 -43.12 -12.95 -18.49
C ASP A 811 -44.15 -13.77 -17.70
N ALA A 812 -43.91 -13.96 -16.39
CA ALA A 812 -44.77 -14.74 -15.51
C ALA A 812 -44.81 -14.14 -14.10
N ALA A 813 -44.95 -12.81 -14.00
CA ALA A 813 -45.37 -12.16 -12.76
C ALA A 813 -46.10 -10.82 -12.99
N ALA A 814 -46.87 -10.68 -14.08
CA ALA A 814 -47.90 -9.65 -14.19
C ALA A 814 -49.21 -10.21 -13.63
N GLY A 815 -49.35 -10.26 -12.30
CA GLY A 815 -50.61 -10.71 -11.72
C GLY A 815 -50.58 -10.95 -10.22
N ALA A 816 -50.48 -9.88 -9.43
CA ALA A 816 -51.30 -9.63 -8.24
C ALA A 816 -50.66 -8.54 -7.35
N LYS A 817 -51.21 -7.33 -7.42
CA LYS A 817 -51.34 -6.42 -6.25
C LYS A 817 -52.68 -6.72 -5.58
N PRO A 818 -52.80 -6.62 -4.25
CA PRO A 818 -52.83 -5.31 -3.57
C PRO A 818 -51.56 -4.97 -2.82
#